data_AF-A0A162Q9H5-F1
#
_entry.id   AF-A0A162Q9H5-F1
#
_cell.length_a   1.000
_cell.length_b   1.000
_cell.length_c   1.000
_cell.angle_alpha   90.00
_cell.angle_beta   90.00
_cell.angle_gamma   90.00
#
_symmetry.space_group_name_H-M   'P 1'
#
loop_
_entity.id
_entity.type
_entity.pdbx_description
1 polymer ?
#
loop_
_entity_poly.entity_id
_entity_poly.type
_entity_poly.pdbx_seq_one_letter_code
_entity_poly.pdbx_strand_id
1 'polypeptide(L)'
;MKVLAISFLLLLTGLNSDSVLAGDNAPAFRHAYHQTLVMKLFLAIPDGKGGSLVGQDFQGALEIIKETDQLTLGVPKIIYLVGWQYNGHDDKYPAFFDVNPALKRKTDATALESLKWLMKEAEQYHTTVSLHINMTDAYEDSPLWATYKNEGMLSRNADGSLLVIGNYNNRKAYQINYQREWEKGYAQKRVDQLLEMLPELKKAGTVHLDAWIARESKGHRETMIHEAYYQQQLADYWHSKGIDPTSEWVMDYMLGKIPYYWHFNGRTQEDYLKQPASLCTGSRMNPDLKNSDFGLEFLFGTSMYGENIFPDRRKQTDQSDWQTRFQKEFFLNYLQYDFLNRHQRLSVEGEASKRVARFSGNIQVSLADSTVKQEALVYREKQTVFFPIGWRKDNSFAIYSTSDKNFTGNIPDSWKNARSVQSWELTKNGLVLAGVHKFRNNQVSIHLKANQPLLLVPDQLANEAVSDTTYFNYGLVKKKFPHPAYHQTLTLKLFMSQALFDGKFKRRDNGKTEVYLNAVQALEQIKKIDALTLGMPKIVYLVGWQYNGHDSKYPAWFEANLALKRKEDSTAIQSIRWLMKEARAYNTSVSLHINMFDAYEDSPLWDAYVKNNIIARKKDGSLLGGEWGYPISYAQEWATGYAQKRIDSLCDLLPIREAGTIHIDAFHTWPPIPYIKPDGSWGVDLDRKPTSPYLSFTVQDEQEAQQKIYAYWASKGIDVTSEGVDFLRSDAFAEEQSMAWWFNNRSYYLKWPASTYTGGRDNSEWGRLFGTSMHGEEILKNDPIGLRGFKEQFSTGTAIWYFLNQLNRKFLVESSQKKEVHYAENVVSSLHNNGFRLTQAGVLLAEDKNVLIPAGWINSSSLLAYSADGYEHRTWKLPPGYERFRKLVLYEVSAAGTRKIKETTVQKGSISLSLVKDQLLLIKMY
;
A
#
# COMPACT_ATOMS: atom_id res chain seq x y z
N MET A 1 23.53 9.60 38.53
CA MET A 1 23.27 8.41 39.37
C MET A 1 23.61 7.18 38.56
N LYS A 2 24.56 6.35 39.01
CA LYS A 2 24.97 5.10 38.34
C LYS A 2 23.81 4.09 38.42
N VAL A 3 23.25 3.66 37.30
CA VAL A 3 22.32 2.52 37.26
C VAL A 3 23.09 1.34 36.71
N LEU A 4 23.45 0.42 37.61
CA LEU A 4 23.95 -0.91 37.29
C LEU A 4 22.81 -1.71 36.65
N ALA A 5 23.03 -2.22 35.45
CA ALA A 5 22.20 -3.27 34.86
C ALA A 5 22.50 -4.58 35.61
N ILE A 6 21.54 -5.06 36.39
CA ILE A 6 21.55 -6.41 36.94
C ILE A 6 20.65 -7.25 36.05
N SER A 7 21.27 -8.12 35.26
CA SER A 7 20.61 -9.21 34.56
C SER A 7 20.05 -10.19 35.59
N PHE A 8 18.74 -10.43 35.59
CA PHE A 8 18.16 -11.58 36.27
C PHE A 8 17.28 -12.35 35.29
N LEU A 9 17.71 -13.59 35.04
CA LEU A 9 17.02 -14.61 34.29
C LEU A 9 16.05 -15.31 35.25
N LEU A 10 14.76 -15.40 34.94
CA LEU A 10 13.91 -16.48 35.45
C LEU A 10 12.67 -16.74 34.58
N LEU A 11 12.68 -17.96 34.04
CA LEU A 11 11.60 -18.75 33.47
C LEU A 11 10.23 -18.60 34.15
N LEU A 12 9.19 -18.50 33.30
CA LEU A 12 7.76 -18.87 33.42
C LEU A 12 7.00 -17.84 32.57
N THR A 13 6.43 -18.09 31.40
CA THR A 13 5.62 -19.23 30.91
C THR A 13 5.72 -19.31 29.38
N GLY A 14 5.78 -20.52 28.84
CA GLY A 14 5.86 -20.76 27.40
C GLY A 14 4.64 -20.27 26.61
N LEU A 15 4.87 -19.28 25.76
CA LEU A 15 4.17 -19.06 24.50
C LEU A 15 5.27 -18.75 23.47
N ASN A 16 5.32 -19.58 22.42
CA ASN A 16 6.31 -19.54 21.34
C ASN A 16 6.57 -18.12 20.82
N SER A 17 7.76 -17.57 21.06
CA SER A 17 8.28 -16.38 20.38
C SER A 17 9.14 -16.70 19.16
N ASP A 18 9.22 -17.98 18.74
CA ASP A 18 10.09 -18.43 17.65
C ASP A 18 9.38 -18.52 16.27
N SER A 19 8.16 -17.99 16.12
CA SER A 19 7.41 -18.04 14.85
C SER A 19 7.12 -16.69 14.20
N VAL A 20 7.79 -15.63 14.62
CA VAL A 20 7.70 -14.34 13.92
C VAL A 20 9.14 -13.89 13.71
N LEU A 21 9.56 -13.84 12.44
CA LEU A 21 10.72 -13.12 11.88
C LEU A 21 11.43 -13.98 10.82
N ALA A 22 10.79 -14.10 9.66
CA ALA A 22 11.37 -14.09 8.30
C ALA A 22 10.26 -14.51 7.31
N GLY A 23 9.73 -13.56 6.54
CA GLY A 23 8.71 -13.80 5.49
C GLY A 23 7.33 -13.22 5.82
N ASP A 24 6.86 -12.33 4.95
CA ASP A 24 5.46 -11.95 4.66
C ASP A 24 4.53 -11.35 5.73
N ASN A 25 4.94 -11.16 7.00
CA ASN A 25 4.07 -10.56 8.04
C ASN A 25 4.71 -9.43 8.87
N ALA A 26 5.54 -8.56 8.27
CA ALA A 26 5.96 -7.33 8.96
C ALA A 26 4.80 -6.31 8.98
N PRO A 27 4.54 -5.60 10.09
CA PRO A 27 3.51 -4.57 10.13
C PRO A 27 3.76 -3.51 9.05
N ALA A 28 2.75 -3.25 8.22
CA ALA A 28 2.82 -2.23 7.18
C ALA A 28 2.68 -0.83 7.80
N PHE A 29 3.81 -0.26 8.24
CA PHE A 29 3.91 1.14 8.62
C PHE A 29 3.51 2.08 7.47
N ARG A 30 3.07 3.30 7.78
CA ARG A 30 2.70 4.34 6.82
C ARG A 30 3.85 4.78 5.95
N HIS A 31 5.07 4.74 6.49
CA HIS A 31 6.28 5.16 5.80
C HIS A 31 7.31 4.05 5.72
N ALA A 32 8.08 4.04 4.64
CA ALA A 32 9.28 3.21 4.52
C ALA A 32 10.46 3.89 5.22
N TYR A 33 10.46 3.91 6.56
CA TYR A 33 11.48 4.60 7.39
C TYR A 33 12.93 4.19 7.10
N HIS A 34 13.13 3.01 6.55
CA HIS A 34 14.44 2.49 6.12
C HIS A 34 14.93 3.06 4.78
N GLN A 35 14.09 3.82 4.08
CA GLN A 35 14.35 4.47 2.78
C GLN A 35 13.89 5.95 2.78
N THR A 36 13.54 6.49 3.96
CA THR A 36 13.00 7.84 4.13
C THR A 36 13.94 8.63 5.02
N LEU A 37 14.29 9.85 4.61
CA LEU A 37 15.14 10.74 5.40
C LEU A 37 14.31 11.39 6.51
N VAL A 38 14.53 10.97 7.76
CA VAL A 38 13.77 11.47 8.92
C VAL A 38 14.62 12.45 9.74
N MET A 39 14.12 13.67 9.92
CA MET A 39 14.84 14.80 10.52
C MET A 39 13.97 15.54 11.56
N LYS A 40 14.62 16.27 12.46
CA LYS A 40 13.99 17.24 13.37
C LYS A 40 14.36 18.64 12.89
N LEU A 41 13.43 19.59 13.05
CA LEU A 41 13.65 21.00 12.75
C LEU A 41 13.20 21.84 13.94
N PHE A 42 14.14 22.57 14.52
CA PHE A 42 13.92 23.39 15.70
C PHE A 42 13.19 24.69 15.34
N LEU A 43 12.11 25.00 16.06
CA LEU A 43 11.31 26.22 15.87
C LEU A 43 11.46 27.22 17.01
N ALA A 44 11.19 26.84 18.26
CA ALA A 44 11.22 27.77 19.40
C ALA A 44 11.47 27.08 20.75
N ILE A 45 11.92 27.88 21.72
CA ILE A 45 11.99 27.53 23.16
C ILE A 45 11.39 28.69 23.97
N PRO A 46 10.86 28.45 25.18
CA PRO A 46 10.41 29.53 26.06
C PRO A 46 11.51 30.56 26.38
N ASP A 47 11.14 31.84 26.45
CA ASP A 47 12.06 32.94 26.76
C ASP A 47 12.29 33.18 28.26
N GLY A 48 11.60 32.42 29.12
CA GLY A 48 11.62 32.56 30.58
C GLY A 48 10.82 33.74 31.13
N LYS A 49 10.14 34.51 30.28
CA LYS A 49 9.31 35.69 30.59
C LYS A 49 7.85 35.53 30.16
N GLY A 50 7.47 34.32 29.76
CA GLY A 50 6.12 34.00 29.30
C GLY A 50 5.92 34.12 27.79
N GLY A 51 7.00 34.34 27.02
CA GLY A 51 7.02 34.38 25.56
C GLY A 51 7.94 33.31 24.95
N SER A 52 8.27 33.49 23.66
CA SER A 52 9.04 32.53 22.86
C SER A 52 10.34 33.14 22.32
N LEU A 53 11.44 32.41 22.42
CA LEU A 53 12.64 32.63 21.63
C LEU A 53 12.55 31.78 20.36
N VAL A 54 12.27 32.45 19.22
CA VAL A 54 12.07 31.79 17.91
C VAL A 54 13.41 31.57 17.21
N GLY A 55 13.74 30.32 16.95
CA GLY A 55 14.82 29.89 16.06
C GLY A 55 14.39 29.92 14.59
N GLN A 56 13.18 29.45 14.28
CA GLN A 56 12.55 29.53 12.95
C GLN A 56 11.03 29.66 13.06
N ASP A 57 10.44 30.50 12.22
CA ASP A 57 8.99 30.56 12.01
C ASP A 57 8.55 29.57 10.91
N PHE A 58 7.24 29.39 10.69
CA PHE A 58 6.75 28.43 9.70
C PHE A 58 7.12 28.78 8.25
N GLN A 59 7.34 30.06 7.91
CA GLN A 59 7.83 30.43 6.58
C GLN A 59 9.31 30.03 6.42
N GLY A 60 10.13 30.32 7.43
CA GLY A 60 11.55 29.94 7.46
C GLY A 60 11.73 28.43 7.40
N ALA A 61 10.86 27.66 8.08
CA ALA A 61 10.83 26.21 7.98
C ALA A 61 10.59 25.74 6.53
N LEU A 62 9.66 26.36 5.79
CA LEU A 62 9.43 26.00 4.38
C LEU A 62 10.65 26.32 3.50
N GLU A 63 11.34 27.44 3.73
CA GLU A 63 12.55 27.75 2.94
C GLU A 63 13.67 26.73 3.19
N ILE A 64 13.85 26.28 4.44
CA ILE A 64 14.78 25.18 4.75
C ILE A 64 14.36 23.88 4.05
N ILE A 65 13.06 23.58 4.00
CA ILE A 65 12.51 22.41 3.30
C ILE A 65 12.83 22.45 1.81
N LYS A 66 12.62 23.60 1.15
CA LYS A 66 12.92 23.78 -0.28
C LYS A 66 14.40 23.56 -0.57
N GLU A 67 15.28 24.21 0.20
CA GLU A 67 16.73 24.02 0.04
C GLU A 67 17.11 22.56 0.28
N THR A 68 16.57 21.93 1.32
CA THR A 68 16.84 20.52 1.65
C THR A 68 16.36 19.58 0.53
N ASP A 69 15.21 19.82 -0.08
CA ASP A 69 14.71 19.03 -1.21
C ASP A 69 15.67 19.06 -2.40
N GLN A 70 16.21 20.24 -2.72
CA GLN A 70 17.27 20.36 -3.72
C GLN A 70 18.53 19.61 -3.29
N LEU A 71 19.06 19.88 -2.09
CA LEU A 71 20.30 19.28 -1.58
C LEU A 71 20.23 17.75 -1.40
N THR A 72 19.03 17.18 -1.38
CA THR A 72 18.78 15.74 -1.26
C THR A 72 18.27 15.09 -2.54
N LEU A 73 18.23 15.83 -3.65
CA LEU A 73 17.77 15.35 -4.96
C LEU A 73 16.34 14.78 -4.94
N GLY A 74 15.46 15.36 -4.12
CA GLY A 74 14.06 14.96 -4.03
C GLY A 74 13.80 13.68 -3.22
N VAL A 75 14.69 13.30 -2.30
CA VAL A 75 14.44 12.13 -1.45
C VAL A 75 13.13 12.29 -0.66
N PRO A 76 12.29 11.24 -0.52
CA PRO A 76 11.21 11.24 0.45
C PRO A 76 11.75 11.52 1.86
N LYS A 77 11.16 12.49 2.55
CA LYS A 77 11.63 12.92 3.86
C LYS A 77 10.50 13.25 4.83
N ILE A 78 10.77 13.05 6.11
CA ILE A 78 9.89 13.41 7.22
C ILE A 78 10.63 14.44 8.08
N ILE A 79 9.96 15.55 8.42
CA ILE A 79 10.48 16.55 9.36
C ILE A 79 9.54 16.69 10.54
N TYR A 80 10.06 16.43 11.74
CA TYR A 80 9.39 16.70 13.01
C TYR A 80 9.72 18.10 13.51
N LEU A 81 8.68 18.92 13.70
CA LEU A 81 8.81 20.28 14.18
C LEU A 81 8.98 20.30 15.70
N VAL A 82 10.14 20.75 16.19
CA VAL A 82 10.48 20.82 17.62
C VAL A 82 10.11 22.21 18.16
N GLY A 83 9.25 22.26 19.19
CA GLY A 83 8.78 23.51 19.79
C GLY A 83 7.74 24.26 18.97
N TRP A 84 6.86 23.54 18.29
CA TRP A 84 5.76 24.10 17.49
C TRP A 84 4.60 24.63 18.34
N GLN A 85 4.47 24.16 19.58
CA GLN A 85 3.35 24.42 20.48
C GLN A 85 3.68 25.45 21.58
N TYR A 86 2.64 26.08 22.14
CA TYR A 86 2.73 27.05 23.26
C TYR A 86 3.89 28.04 23.14
N ASN A 87 4.86 28.06 24.05
CA ASN A 87 6.03 28.94 23.95
C ASN A 87 7.28 28.25 23.36
N GLY A 88 7.19 26.97 22.99
CA GLY A 88 8.29 26.22 22.37
C GLY A 88 8.53 24.85 22.98
N HIS A 89 9.73 24.31 22.72
CA HIS A 89 10.17 23.00 23.19
C HIS A 89 10.21 22.92 24.73
N ASP A 90 9.82 21.78 25.28
CA ASP A 90 9.70 21.52 26.73
C ASP A 90 8.83 22.54 27.47
N ASP A 91 7.63 22.79 26.94
CA ASP A 91 6.65 23.75 27.47
C ASP A 91 5.25 23.13 27.55
N LYS A 92 4.55 23.35 28.67
CA LYS A 92 3.12 23.03 28.91
C LYS A 92 2.66 21.58 28.76
N TYR A 93 3.54 20.61 28.51
CA TYR A 93 3.20 19.19 28.59
C TYR A 93 2.51 18.86 29.94
N PRO A 94 1.51 17.96 29.96
CA PRO A 94 1.07 17.05 28.88
C PRO A 94 0.19 17.69 27.80
N ALA A 95 -0.10 18.98 27.87
CA ALA A 95 -0.92 19.66 26.88
C ALA A 95 -0.12 19.93 25.59
N PHE A 96 -0.77 19.73 24.44
CA PHE A 96 -0.23 20.07 23.12
C PHE A 96 -1.37 20.47 22.17
N PHE A 97 -2.31 21.30 22.64
CA PHE A 97 -3.52 21.71 21.90
C PHE A 97 -3.52 23.19 21.51
N ASP A 98 -2.34 23.81 21.46
CA ASP A 98 -2.22 25.20 21.03
C ASP A 98 -0.91 25.41 20.26
N VAL A 99 -0.99 26.10 19.13
CA VAL A 99 0.15 26.34 18.25
C VAL A 99 0.81 27.65 18.66
N ASN A 100 2.14 27.65 18.75
CA ASN A 100 2.89 28.82 19.21
C ASN A 100 2.59 30.07 18.36
N PRO A 101 1.97 31.12 18.95
CA PRO A 101 1.60 32.33 18.21
C PRO A 101 2.78 33.06 17.57
N ALA A 102 3.98 32.93 18.13
CA ALA A 102 5.20 33.57 17.62
C ALA A 102 5.71 32.97 16.31
N LEU A 103 5.24 31.77 15.92
CA LEU A 103 5.64 31.08 14.69
C LEU A 103 4.79 31.44 13.47
N LYS A 104 3.75 32.25 13.69
CA LYS A 104 2.74 32.61 12.68
C LYS A 104 3.36 33.36 11.50
N ARG A 105 2.88 33.06 10.29
CA ARG A 105 3.15 33.86 9.09
C ARG A 105 2.36 35.14 9.11
N LYS A 106 2.94 36.23 8.62
CA LYS A 106 2.29 37.55 8.59
C LYS A 106 0.95 37.56 7.85
N THR A 107 0.78 36.67 6.87
CA THR A 107 -0.41 36.59 5.99
C THR A 107 -1.58 35.83 6.60
N ASP A 108 -1.33 35.00 7.61
CA ASP A 108 -2.34 34.09 8.15
C ASP A 108 -2.96 34.68 9.42
N ALA A 109 -4.23 34.37 9.70
CA ALA A 109 -4.91 34.93 10.87
C ALA A 109 -4.36 34.31 12.16
N THR A 110 -4.12 32.99 12.17
CA THR A 110 -3.64 32.23 13.33
C THR A 110 -2.37 31.42 13.03
N ALA A 111 -1.60 31.07 14.08
CA ALA A 111 -0.43 30.20 13.94
C ALA A 111 -0.82 28.78 13.51
N LEU A 112 -2.00 28.30 13.90
CA LEU A 112 -2.55 27.01 13.45
C LEU A 112 -2.76 26.98 11.93
N GLU A 113 -3.27 28.07 11.33
CA GLU A 113 -3.38 28.17 9.87
C GLU A 113 -2.01 28.12 9.20
N SER A 114 -1.00 28.81 9.77
CA SER A 114 0.36 28.74 9.25
C SER A 114 0.98 27.33 9.35
N LEU A 115 0.69 26.58 10.42
CA LEU A 115 1.13 25.19 10.54
C LEU A 115 0.46 24.29 9.50
N LYS A 116 -0.87 24.41 9.34
CA LYS A 116 -1.64 23.67 8.31
C LYS A 116 -1.13 23.96 6.90
N TRP A 117 -0.87 25.24 6.62
CA TRP A 117 -0.25 25.68 5.38
C TRP A 117 1.12 25.02 5.17
N LEU A 118 2.00 25.05 6.19
CA LEU A 118 3.34 24.45 6.07
C LEU A 118 3.26 22.96 5.78
N MET A 119 2.41 22.23 6.50
CA MET A 119 2.23 20.78 6.29
C MET A 119 1.77 20.46 4.87
N LYS A 120 0.88 21.29 4.30
CA LYS A 120 0.40 21.12 2.92
C LYS A 120 1.45 21.50 1.88
N GLU A 121 2.11 22.65 2.03
CA GLU A 121 3.08 23.14 1.04
C GLU A 121 4.35 22.29 0.97
N ALA A 122 4.79 21.75 2.10
CA ALA A 122 5.98 20.89 2.16
C ALA A 122 5.87 19.64 1.28
N GLU A 123 4.65 19.16 0.98
CA GLU A 123 4.43 18.00 0.11
C GLU A 123 4.98 18.19 -1.30
N GLN A 124 4.96 19.42 -1.81
CA GLN A 124 5.51 19.76 -3.13
C GLN A 124 7.03 19.54 -3.22
N TYR A 125 7.68 19.39 -2.06
CA TYR A 125 9.11 19.21 -1.88
C TYR A 125 9.42 17.86 -1.25
N HIS A 126 8.62 16.83 -1.59
CA HIS A 126 8.76 15.44 -1.14
C HIS A 126 8.89 15.31 0.38
N THR A 127 8.28 16.22 1.14
CA THR A 127 8.46 16.33 2.58
C THR A 127 7.14 16.17 3.31
N THR A 128 7.06 15.16 4.16
CA THR A 128 6.02 15.03 5.18
C THR A 128 6.44 15.84 6.40
N VAL A 129 5.66 16.83 6.78
CA VAL A 129 5.85 17.56 8.04
C VAL A 129 4.96 16.93 9.11
N SER A 130 5.53 16.68 10.28
CA SER A 130 4.81 16.22 11.47
C SER A 130 5.41 16.85 12.73
N LEU A 131 4.94 16.42 13.89
CA LEU A 131 5.18 17.08 15.16
C LEU A 131 6.07 16.24 16.07
N HIS A 132 6.95 16.93 16.77
CA HIS A 132 7.57 16.45 17.97
C HIS A 132 6.66 16.79 19.16
N ILE A 133 6.28 15.78 19.95
CA ILE A 133 5.51 15.93 21.18
C ILE A 133 6.17 15.10 22.29
N ASN A 134 5.77 15.34 23.53
CA ASN A 134 6.21 14.56 24.69
C ASN A 134 4.97 13.98 25.40
N MET A 135 5.04 12.71 25.75
CA MET A 135 3.98 11.99 26.47
C MET A 135 4.47 11.43 27.82
N THR A 136 5.63 11.88 28.29
CA THR A 136 6.26 11.53 29.57
C THR A 136 6.15 12.67 30.58
N ASP A 137 6.30 13.91 30.11
CA ASP A 137 6.49 15.09 30.95
C ASP A 137 5.17 15.78 31.31
N ALA A 138 5.09 16.24 32.56
CA ALA A 138 4.08 17.18 33.03
C ALA A 138 4.73 18.36 33.76
N TYR A 139 4.29 19.59 33.44
CA TYR A 139 4.76 20.82 34.09
C TYR A 139 3.65 21.51 34.88
N GLU A 140 4.02 22.21 35.96
CA GLU A 140 3.10 22.89 36.88
C GLU A 140 2.26 23.99 36.23
N ASP A 141 2.78 24.57 35.16
CA ASP A 141 2.15 25.65 34.42
C ASP A 141 1.38 25.17 33.19
N SER A 142 1.24 23.85 33.01
CA SER A 142 0.37 23.24 32.02
C SER A 142 -1.10 23.54 32.32
N PRO A 143 -1.95 23.83 31.31
CA PRO A 143 -3.39 23.94 31.52
C PRO A 143 -4.02 22.63 32.02
N LEU A 144 -3.33 21.49 31.90
CA LEU A 144 -3.77 20.20 32.41
C LEU A 144 -3.25 19.87 33.82
N TRP A 145 -2.40 20.72 34.42
CA TRP A 145 -1.71 20.40 35.67
C TRP A 145 -2.68 20.06 36.83
N ALA A 146 -3.65 20.94 37.09
CA ALA A 146 -4.61 20.74 38.17
C ALA A 146 -5.39 19.44 38.00
N THR A 147 -5.83 19.15 36.77
CA THR A 147 -6.52 17.90 36.43
C THR A 147 -5.64 16.68 36.67
N TYR A 148 -4.41 16.68 36.16
CA TYR A 148 -3.50 15.53 36.29
C TYR A 148 -3.12 15.26 37.75
N LYS A 149 -2.90 16.33 38.52
CA LYS A 149 -2.59 16.22 39.94
C LYS A 149 -3.80 15.70 40.75
N ASN A 150 -4.99 16.25 40.53
CA ASN A 150 -6.19 15.90 41.29
C ASN A 150 -6.69 14.49 40.97
N GLU A 151 -6.60 14.09 39.70
CA GLU A 151 -6.98 12.75 39.25
C GLU A 151 -5.89 11.68 39.51
N GLY A 152 -4.74 12.07 40.08
CA GLY A 152 -3.66 11.14 40.41
C GLY A 152 -2.94 10.53 39.19
N MET A 153 -2.91 11.24 38.05
CA MET A 153 -2.29 10.78 36.80
C MET A 153 -0.78 11.11 36.71
N LEU A 154 -0.16 11.50 37.83
CA LEU A 154 1.28 11.75 37.94
C LEU A 154 1.92 10.69 38.84
N SER A 155 3.02 10.10 38.39
CA SER A 155 3.71 9.04 39.13
C SER A 155 4.29 9.57 40.44
N ARG A 156 4.42 8.68 41.43
CA ARG A 156 4.82 9.02 42.80
C ARG A 156 6.00 8.20 43.29
N ASN A 157 6.85 8.84 44.07
CA ASN A 157 7.86 8.18 44.89
C ASN A 157 7.20 7.33 45.99
N ALA A 158 7.99 6.48 46.66
CA ALA A 158 7.50 5.60 47.72
C ALA A 158 6.93 6.37 48.93
N ASP A 159 7.39 7.60 49.17
CA ASP A 159 6.90 8.50 50.22
C ASP A 159 5.62 9.26 49.83
N GLY A 160 5.09 9.02 48.62
CA GLY A 160 3.89 9.68 48.09
C GLY A 160 4.15 11.04 47.42
N SER A 161 5.37 11.58 47.44
CA SER A 161 5.74 12.79 46.68
C SER A 161 5.69 12.55 45.17
N LEU A 162 5.45 13.60 44.37
CA LEU A 162 5.43 13.48 42.91
C LEU A 162 6.84 13.17 42.36
N LEU A 163 6.92 12.27 41.39
CA LEU A 163 8.17 11.85 40.77
C LEU A 163 8.66 12.91 39.78
N VAL A 164 9.71 13.64 40.17
CA VAL A 164 10.44 14.57 39.30
C VAL A 164 11.49 13.80 38.49
N ILE A 165 11.46 13.93 37.16
CA ILE A 165 12.33 13.19 36.23
C ILE A 165 13.34 14.07 35.51
N GLY A 166 13.17 15.40 35.57
CA GLY A 166 14.06 16.34 34.90
C GLY A 166 13.81 17.78 35.35
N ASN A 167 14.68 18.67 34.89
CA ASN A 167 14.50 20.11 35.00
C ASN A 167 14.83 20.75 33.65
N TYR A 168 13.81 21.29 33.00
CA TYR A 168 13.89 21.89 31.67
C TYR A 168 13.27 23.28 31.73
N ASN A 169 13.89 24.26 31.06
CA ASN A 169 13.43 25.65 31.09
C ASN A 169 13.18 26.20 32.51
N ASN A 170 14.06 25.83 33.47
CA ASN A 170 13.97 26.13 34.90
C ASN A 170 12.69 25.60 35.59
N ARG A 171 12.07 24.56 35.05
CA ARG A 171 10.84 23.94 35.54
C ARG A 171 11.05 22.46 35.77
N LYS A 172 10.45 21.93 36.85
CA LYS A 172 10.47 20.50 37.15
C LYS A 172 9.56 19.76 36.16
N ALA A 173 10.11 18.76 35.48
CA ALA A 173 9.33 17.79 34.72
C ALA A 173 8.89 16.66 35.67
N TYR A 174 7.58 16.43 35.74
CA TYR A 174 6.99 15.33 36.51
C TYR A 174 6.59 14.19 35.57
N GLN A 175 6.78 12.95 36.01
CA GLN A 175 6.43 11.76 35.23
C GLN A 175 4.91 11.58 35.17
N ILE A 176 4.36 11.50 33.97
CA ILE A 176 2.99 11.02 33.73
C ILE A 176 2.92 9.53 34.07
N ASN A 177 1.82 9.14 34.72
CA ASN A 177 1.50 7.77 35.04
C ASN A 177 0.65 7.14 33.92
N TYR A 178 1.22 6.25 33.13
CA TYR A 178 0.61 5.74 31.91
C TYR A 178 -0.63 4.89 32.18
N GLN A 179 -0.60 4.04 33.22
CA GLN A 179 -1.77 3.26 33.61
C GLN A 179 -2.96 4.18 33.91
N ARG A 180 -2.78 5.10 34.85
CA ARG A 180 -3.89 5.93 35.34
C ARG A 180 -4.37 6.90 34.28
N GLU A 181 -3.46 7.45 33.49
CA GLU A 181 -3.83 8.31 32.36
C GLU A 181 -4.68 7.54 31.33
N TRP A 182 -4.28 6.32 30.99
CA TRP A 182 -4.99 5.47 30.03
C TRP A 182 -6.36 5.01 30.53
N GLU A 183 -6.44 4.51 31.77
CA GLU A 183 -7.68 4.00 32.37
C GLU A 183 -8.72 5.10 32.57
N LYS A 184 -8.28 6.34 32.77
CA LYS A 184 -9.15 7.52 32.82
C LYS A 184 -9.48 8.11 31.46
N GLY A 185 -8.95 7.55 30.37
CA GLY A 185 -9.22 7.98 29.00
C GLY A 185 -8.49 9.25 28.57
N TYR A 186 -7.55 9.78 29.38
CA TYR A 186 -6.91 11.07 29.09
C TYR A 186 -5.88 10.97 27.98
N ALA A 187 -5.12 9.88 27.91
CA ALA A 187 -4.15 9.66 26.84
C ALA A 187 -4.85 9.68 25.47
N GLN A 188 -5.97 8.96 25.37
CA GLN A 188 -6.83 8.90 24.19
C GLN A 188 -7.43 10.26 23.87
N LYS A 189 -7.96 10.97 24.87
CA LYS A 189 -8.52 12.31 24.71
C LYS A 189 -7.49 13.31 24.17
N ARG A 190 -6.25 13.27 24.68
CA ARG A 190 -5.17 14.13 24.18
C ARG A 190 -4.83 13.83 22.72
N VAL A 191 -4.69 12.56 22.37
CA VAL A 191 -4.47 12.12 20.98
C VAL A 191 -5.61 12.61 20.09
N ASP A 192 -6.85 12.36 20.47
CA ASP A 192 -8.03 12.71 19.66
C ASP A 192 -8.17 14.22 19.48
N GLN A 193 -7.96 15.01 20.55
CA GLN A 193 -8.01 16.47 20.49
C GLN A 193 -6.92 17.06 19.58
N LEU A 194 -5.71 16.48 19.59
CA LEU A 194 -4.66 16.88 18.65
C LEU A 194 -5.07 16.60 17.20
N LEU A 195 -5.65 15.43 16.93
CA LEU A 195 -6.09 15.04 15.58
C LEU A 195 -7.33 15.79 15.09
N GLU A 196 -8.17 16.27 16.01
CA GLU A 196 -9.28 17.17 15.70
C GLU A 196 -8.78 18.57 15.36
N MET A 197 -7.83 19.10 16.14
CA MET A 197 -7.22 20.41 15.88
C MET A 197 -6.42 20.41 14.56
N LEU A 198 -5.66 19.34 14.31
CA LEU A 198 -4.73 19.20 13.20
C LEU A 198 -4.96 17.89 12.42
N PRO A 199 -6.06 17.79 11.65
CA PRO A 199 -6.39 16.59 10.87
C PRO A 199 -5.33 16.23 9.81
N GLU A 200 -4.50 17.19 9.40
CA GLU A 200 -3.35 17.00 8.50
C GLU A 200 -2.38 15.94 9.03
N LEU A 201 -2.31 15.71 10.35
CA LEU A 201 -1.51 14.64 10.94
C LEU A 201 -1.92 13.24 10.48
N LYS A 202 -3.21 13.03 10.15
CA LYS A 202 -3.66 11.73 9.62
C LYS A 202 -3.08 11.47 8.24
N LYS A 203 -2.87 12.52 7.44
CA LYS A 203 -2.19 12.43 6.14
C LYS A 203 -0.68 12.31 6.32
N ALA A 204 -0.11 13.05 7.27
CA ALA A 204 1.31 12.89 7.63
C ALA A 204 1.60 11.47 8.15
N GLY A 205 0.64 10.81 8.80
CA GLY A 205 0.72 9.39 9.14
C GLY A 205 1.79 9.02 10.16
N THR A 206 2.39 10.00 10.85
CA THR A 206 3.48 9.76 11.81
C THR A 206 3.52 10.84 12.88
N VAL A 207 4.07 10.56 14.06
CA VAL A 207 4.37 11.54 15.13
C VAL A 207 5.67 11.14 15.85
N HIS A 208 6.39 12.11 16.40
CA HIS A 208 7.57 11.83 17.23
C HIS A 208 7.28 12.01 18.72
N LEU A 209 7.51 10.94 19.48
CA LEU A 209 7.32 10.87 20.93
C LEU A 209 8.67 10.97 21.63
N ASP A 210 8.98 12.18 22.08
CA ASP A 210 10.25 12.50 22.74
C ASP A 210 10.29 11.96 24.17
N ALA A 211 11.47 11.50 24.60
CA ALA A 211 11.73 10.95 25.94
C ALA A 211 10.68 9.94 26.44
N TRP A 212 10.06 9.15 25.55
CA TRP A 212 8.91 8.30 25.87
C TRP A 212 9.25 7.05 26.70
N ILE A 213 9.65 7.25 27.96
CA ILE A 213 10.27 6.24 28.83
C ILE A 213 9.29 5.80 29.93
N ALA A 214 9.13 4.48 30.11
CA ALA A 214 8.40 3.91 31.25
C ALA A 214 9.22 4.00 32.54
N ARG A 215 8.56 4.40 33.64
CA ARG A 215 9.17 4.46 34.99
C ARG A 215 8.21 3.94 36.02
N GLU A 216 8.75 3.29 37.05
CA GLU A 216 7.97 2.81 38.20
C GLU A 216 7.28 3.96 38.95
N SER A 217 6.03 3.75 39.37
CA SER A 217 5.31 4.61 40.30
C SER A 217 5.16 3.90 41.64
N LYS A 218 6.17 4.04 42.50
CA LYS A 218 6.22 3.34 43.81
C LYS A 218 5.07 3.73 44.72
N GLY A 219 4.70 5.01 44.75
CA GLY A 219 3.58 5.49 45.57
C GLY A 219 2.22 4.95 45.13
N HIS A 220 2.11 4.46 43.89
CA HIS A 220 0.91 3.79 43.39
C HIS A 220 1.05 2.25 43.35
N ARG A 221 2.22 1.71 43.70
CA ARG A 221 2.57 0.27 43.62
C ARG A 221 2.53 -0.29 42.20
N GLU A 222 2.93 0.52 41.22
CA GLU A 222 2.90 0.18 39.80
C GLU A 222 4.34 0.02 39.28
N THR A 223 4.64 -1.14 38.68
CA THR A 223 5.98 -1.47 38.21
C THR A 223 6.29 -0.82 36.87
N MET A 224 7.58 -0.70 36.52
CA MET A 224 8.00 -0.22 35.19
C MET A 224 7.44 -1.09 34.05
N ILE A 225 7.38 -2.42 34.24
CA ILE A 225 6.82 -3.35 33.24
C ILE A 225 5.34 -3.06 33.02
N HIS A 226 4.61 -2.77 34.09
CA HIS A 226 3.19 -2.42 34.03
C HIS A 226 2.99 -1.10 33.28
N GLU A 227 3.79 -0.09 33.58
CA GLU A 227 3.76 1.20 32.87
C GLU A 227 4.13 1.06 31.38
N ALA A 228 5.12 0.20 31.06
CA ALA A 228 5.50 -0.13 29.68
C ALA A 228 4.35 -0.80 28.89
N TYR A 229 3.54 -1.64 29.54
CA TYR A 229 2.35 -2.23 28.93
C TYR A 229 1.34 -1.15 28.50
N TYR A 230 1.09 -0.12 29.31
CA TYR A 230 0.19 0.97 28.91
C TYR A 230 0.79 1.89 27.85
N GLN A 231 2.12 2.05 27.80
CA GLN A 231 2.75 2.68 26.63
C GLN A 231 2.48 1.88 25.35
N GLN A 232 2.52 0.53 25.39
CA GLN A 232 2.17 -0.29 24.22
C GLN A 232 0.70 -0.09 23.81
N GLN A 233 -0.22 0.00 24.77
CA GLN A 233 -1.64 0.31 24.49
C GLN A 233 -1.78 1.67 23.79
N LEU A 234 -1.03 2.66 24.24
CA LEU A 234 -1.00 3.98 23.62
C LEU A 234 -0.36 3.96 22.22
N ALA A 235 0.69 3.16 22.00
CA ALA A 235 1.23 2.95 20.65
C ALA A 235 0.17 2.32 19.72
N ASP A 236 -0.56 1.31 20.20
CA ASP A 236 -1.67 0.69 19.45
C ASP A 236 -2.81 1.68 19.18
N TYR A 237 -3.04 2.61 20.09
CA TYR A 237 -4.00 3.69 19.88
C TYR A 237 -3.58 4.61 18.73
N TRP A 238 -2.31 5.05 18.69
CA TRP A 238 -1.78 5.82 17.56
C TRP A 238 -1.95 5.07 16.24
N HIS A 239 -1.60 3.77 16.22
CA HIS A 239 -1.80 2.90 15.05
C HIS A 239 -3.26 2.82 14.61
N SER A 240 -4.20 2.70 15.57
CA SER A 240 -5.65 2.70 15.29
C SER A 240 -6.13 4.01 14.65
N LYS A 241 -5.46 5.14 14.93
CA LYS A 241 -5.70 6.43 14.28
C LYS A 241 -4.98 6.59 12.95
N GLY A 242 -4.23 5.57 12.54
CA GLY A 242 -3.46 5.52 11.31
C GLY A 242 -2.16 6.31 11.36
N ILE A 243 -1.58 6.49 12.55
CA ILE A 243 -0.36 7.26 12.78
C ILE A 243 0.71 6.34 13.36
N ASP A 244 1.88 6.35 12.75
CA ASP A 244 3.05 5.64 13.25
C ASP A 244 3.73 6.48 14.36
N PRO A 245 3.80 5.99 15.61
CA PRO A 245 4.62 6.64 16.62
C PRO A 245 6.10 6.32 16.38
N THR A 246 6.95 7.34 16.37
CA THR A 246 8.41 7.22 16.44
C THR A 246 8.89 7.63 17.83
N SER A 247 10.05 7.17 18.27
CA SER A 247 10.53 7.48 19.62
C SER A 247 11.96 8.00 19.64
N GLU A 248 12.31 8.71 20.70
CA GLU A 248 13.69 9.14 20.93
C GLU A 248 14.62 7.95 21.19
N TRP A 249 14.20 6.98 22.00
CA TRP A 249 15.06 5.89 22.50
C TRP A 249 14.52 4.51 22.13
N VAL A 250 15.43 3.58 21.81
CA VAL A 250 15.08 2.17 21.58
C VAL A 250 14.45 1.55 22.82
N MET A 251 13.32 0.86 22.61
CA MET A 251 12.61 0.09 23.62
C MET A 251 12.33 -1.30 23.05
N ASP A 252 12.99 -2.35 23.56
CA ASP A 252 12.89 -3.70 22.97
C ASP A 252 11.44 -4.23 22.98
N TYR A 253 10.65 -3.88 24.01
CA TYR A 253 9.23 -4.25 24.11
C TYR A 253 8.33 -3.52 23.09
N MET A 254 8.85 -2.54 22.35
CA MET A 254 8.12 -1.77 21.32
C MET A 254 8.44 -2.21 19.89
N LEU A 255 9.20 -3.30 19.71
CA LEU A 255 9.48 -3.86 18.39
C LEU A 255 8.17 -4.17 17.64
N GLY A 256 8.08 -3.74 16.38
CA GLY A 256 6.87 -3.88 15.56
C GLY A 256 5.79 -2.83 15.83
N LYS A 257 5.96 -1.98 16.86
CA LYS A 257 5.08 -0.82 17.12
C LYS A 257 5.77 0.51 16.81
N ILE A 258 7.09 0.58 16.96
CA ILE A 258 7.88 1.78 16.68
C ILE A 258 8.84 1.50 15.52
N PRO A 259 8.65 2.13 14.36
CA PRO A 259 9.46 1.86 13.18
C PRO A 259 10.78 2.64 13.14
N TYR A 260 10.86 3.76 13.88
CA TYR A 260 12.01 4.65 13.84
C TYR A 260 12.38 5.20 15.21
N TYR A 261 13.67 5.18 15.50
CA TYR A 261 14.25 5.71 16.73
C TYR A 261 15.26 6.82 16.44
N TRP A 262 15.21 7.88 17.24
CA TRP A 262 16.16 8.99 17.13
C TRP A 262 17.57 8.55 17.49
N HIS A 263 17.71 7.96 18.68
CA HIS A 263 18.93 7.42 19.22
C HIS A 263 18.87 5.90 19.20
N PHE A 264 19.53 5.29 18.19
CA PHE A 264 19.46 3.85 17.96
C PHE A 264 20.46 3.04 18.82
N ASN A 265 20.76 3.56 20.01
CA ASN A 265 21.63 2.91 20.99
C ASN A 265 21.01 1.60 21.51
N GLY A 266 21.84 0.75 22.11
CA GLY A 266 21.39 -0.49 22.75
C GLY A 266 21.18 -1.66 21.79
N ARG A 267 21.15 -1.43 20.47
CA ARG A 267 21.11 -2.51 19.47
C ARG A 267 22.47 -3.19 19.36
N THR A 268 22.46 -4.52 19.34
CA THR A 268 23.65 -5.36 19.15
C THR A 268 23.84 -5.76 17.68
N GLN A 269 24.98 -6.36 17.33
CA GLN A 269 25.16 -6.93 16.00
C GLN A 269 24.10 -7.98 15.65
N GLU A 270 23.73 -8.82 16.61
CA GLU A 270 22.74 -9.88 16.44
C GLU A 270 21.35 -9.30 16.18
N ASP A 271 21.00 -8.23 16.87
CA ASP A 271 19.78 -7.47 16.65
C ASP A 271 19.64 -6.97 15.20
N TYR A 272 20.70 -6.38 14.64
CA TYR A 272 20.70 -5.93 13.25
C TYR A 272 20.52 -7.09 12.26
N LEU A 273 21.09 -8.26 12.54
CA LEU A 273 20.96 -9.44 11.68
C LEU A 273 19.57 -10.09 11.78
N LYS A 274 18.97 -10.11 12.97
CA LYS A 274 17.64 -10.71 13.19
C LYS A 274 16.50 -9.82 12.70
N GLN A 275 16.64 -8.50 12.83
CA GLN A 275 15.56 -7.56 12.56
C GLN A 275 15.83 -6.80 11.27
N PRO A 276 14.96 -6.92 10.24
CA PRO A 276 15.13 -6.17 9.01
C PRO A 276 14.92 -4.67 9.26
N ALA A 277 15.62 -3.83 8.51
CA ALA A 277 15.49 -2.38 8.60
C ALA A 277 14.04 -1.90 8.36
N SER A 278 13.28 -2.64 7.55
CA SER A 278 11.87 -2.38 7.28
C SER A 278 10.96 -2.51 8.49
N LEU A 279 11.38 -3.26 9.51
CA LEU A 279 10.65 -3.41 10.78
C LEU A 279 11.03 -2.33 11.80
N CYS A 280 12.32 -2.00 11.87
CA CYS A 280 12.86 -1.11 12.88
C CYS A 280 14.22 -0.57 12.43
N THR A 281 14.37 0.75 12.49
CA THR A 281 15.59 1.45 12.10
C THR A 281 15.73 2.75 12.90
N GLY A 282 16.77 3.54 12.65
CA GLY A 282 16.95 4.80 13.35
C GLY A 282 18.06 5.67 12.78
N SER A 283 18.32 6.75 13.50
CA SER A 283 19.44 7.65 13.21
C SER A 283 20.70 7.22 13.98
N ARG A 284 21.58 8.17 14.29
CA ARG A 284 22.82 7.95 15.02
C ARG A 284 22.58 7.39 16.42
N MET A 285 23.57 6.67 16.91
CA MET A 285 23.78 6.37 18.31
C MET A 285 24.23 7.66 19.02
N ASN A 286 23.64 7.93 20.18
CA ASN A 286 24.04 9.03 21.05
C ASN A 286 25.47 8.77 21.60
N PRO A 287 26.44 9.68 21.38
CA PRO A 287 27.83 9.52 21.82
C PRO A 287 28.01 9.53 23.34
N ASP A 288 27.06 10.08 24.09
CA ASP A 288 27.14 10.17 25.55
C ASP A 288 26.94 8.80 26.23
N LEU A 289 26.44 7.81 25.48
CA LEU A 289 26.23 6.43 25.94
C LEU A 289 27.41 5.53 25.55
N LYS A 290 28.48 5.60 26.36
CA LYS A 290 29.80 4.97 26.14
C LYS A 290 29.82 3.45 25.91
N ASN A 291 28.72 2.73 26.15
CA ASN A 291 28.63 1.27 25.98
C ASN A 291 28.04 0.85 24.62
N SER A 292 27.93 1.77 23.66
CA SER A 292 27.38 1.49 22.33
C SER A 292 28.47 1.07 21.33
N ASP A 293 28.16 0.12 20.46
CA ASP A 293 29.05 -0.29 19.38
C ASP A 293 28.84 0.60 18.14
N PHE A 294 29.55 1.73 18.11
CA PHE A 294 29.48 2.70 17.00
C PHE A 294 29.92 2.14 15.64
N GLY A 295 30.60 0.99 15.60
CA GLY A 295 30.93 0.31 14.35
C GLY A 295 29.68 -0.15 13.59
N LEU A 296 28.57 -0.37 14.27
CA LEU A 296 27.31 -0.80 13.65
C LEU A 296 26.71 0.28 12.74
N GLU A 297 26.88 1.56 13.06
CA GLU A 297 26.43 2.66 12.19
C GLU A 297 27.07 2.61 10.80
N PHE A 298 28.34 2.25 10.73
CA PHE A 298 29.02 2.09 9.46
C PHE A 298 28.63 0.75 8.80
N LEU A 299 28.66 -0.36 9.54
CA LEU A 299 28.36 -1.68 8.97
C LEU A 299 26.97 -1.78 8.34
N PHE A 300 25.97 -1.11 8.92
CA PHE A 300 24.58 -1.21 8.50
C PHE A 300 23.99 0.11 7.97
N GLY A 301 24.76 1.19 8.01
CA GLY A 301 24.31 2.53 7.63
C GLY A 301 23.57 3.25 8.77
N THR A 302 23.65 4.58 8.77
CA THR A 302 22.92 5.46 9.70
C THR A 302 22.28 6.63 8.96
N SER A 303 21.08 7.01 9.38
CA SER A 303 20.45 8.27 8.97
C SER A 303 21.14 9.47 9.66
N MET A 304 20.56 10.66 9.56
CA MET A 304 21.07 11.92 10.11
C MET A 304 19.99 12.67 10.92
N TYR A 305 20.41 13.63 11.76
CA TYR A 305 19.49 14.36 12.66
C TYR A 305 18.78 15.55 12.02
N GLY A 306 19.47 16.31 11.15
CA GLY A 306 18.99 17.60 10.62
C GLY A 306 19.08 18.76 11.63
N GLU A 307 18.50 18.61 12.83
CA GLU A 307 18.33 19.67 13.83
C GLU A 307 19.62 20.39 14.25
N ASN A 308 20.73 19.65 14.35
CA ASN A 308 22.04 20.21 14.73
C ASN A 308 22.75 20.94 13.56
N ILE A 309 22.21 20.81 12.35
CA ILE A 309 22.77 21.36 11.11
C ILE A 309 21.99 22.60 10.69
N PHE A 310 20.66 22.52 10.70
CA PHE A 310 19.78 23.59 10.23
C PHE A 310 20.04 24.93 10.93
N PRO A 311 19.81 26.05 10.22
CA PRO A 311 19.97 27.39 10.78
C PRO A 311 19.00 27.62 11.94
N ASP A 312 19.47 28.25 13.03
CA ASP A 312 18.69 28.53 14.24
C ASP A 312 18.97 29.95 14.72
N ARG A 313 18.06 30.90 14.49
CA ARG A 313 18.26 32.35 14.73
C ARG A 313 18.67 32.70 16.17
N ARG A 314 18.52 31.79 17.13
CA ARG A 314 18.96 31.99 18.53
C ARG A 314 20.46 31.78 18.71
N LYS A 315 21.08 30.94 17.88
CA LYS A 315 22.51 30.63 17.97
C LYS A 315 23.31 31.67 17.21
N GLN A 316 24.26 32.32 17.88
CA GLN A 316 25.19 33.30 17.29
C GLN A 316 26.26 32.68 16.36
N THR A 317 26.18 31.39 16.08
CA THR A 317 27.12 30.68 15.21
C THR A 317 26.90 31.06 13.75
N ASP A 318 27.98 31.14 12.96
CA ASP A 318 27.92 31.40 11.52
C ASP A 318 27.04 30.35 10.82
N GLN A 319 25.89 30.80 10.33
CA GLN A 319 24.90 29.96 9.66
C GLN A 319 25.13 29.89 8.15
N SER A 320 26.20 30.50 7.64
CA SER A 320 26.48 30.57 6.20
C SER A 320 26.86 29.23 5.57
N ASP A 321 27.26 28.23 6.37
CA ASP A 321 27.79 26.93 5.89
C ASP A 321 26.91 25.71 6.26
N TRP A 322 25.64 25.92 6.64
CA TRP A 322 24.80 24.77 7.01
C TRP A 322 24.55 23.81 5.85
N GLN A 323 24.48 24.31 4.61
CA GLN A 323 24.26 23.50 3.41
C GLN A 323 25.43 22.54 3.17
N THR A 324 26.69 23.00 3.32
CA THR A 324 27.87 22.14 3.15
C THR A 324 27.92 21.05 4.22
N ARG A 325 27.66 21.41 5.48
CA ARG A 325 27.57 20.44 6.59
C ARG A 325 26.44 19.43 6.36
N PHE A 326 25.30 19.88 5.84
CA PHE A 326 24.16 19.06 5.49
C PHE A 326 24.50 18.06 4.38
N GLN A 327 25.05 18.54 3.26
CA GLN A 327 25.46 17.70 2.14
C GLN A 327 26.52 16.69 2.58
N LYS A 328 27.51 17.09 3.38
CA LYS A 328 28.49 16.16 3.93
C LYS A 328 27.83 15.01 4.71
N GLU A 329 26.89 15.33 5.61
CA GLU A 329 26.17 14.29 6.37
C GLU A 329 25.29 13.41 5.47
N PHE A 330 24.59 14.00 4.51
CA PHE A 330 23.71 13.28 3.59
C PHE A 330 24.50 12.30 2.70
N PHE A 331 25.57 12.77 2.04
CA PHE A 331 26.34 11.96 1.11
C PHE A 331 27.18 10.88 1.81
N LEU A 332 27.75 11.18 2.99
CA LEU A 332 28.61 10.22 3.70
C LEU A 332 27.85 9.23 4.58
N ASN A 333 26.60 9.52 4.95
CA ASN A 333 25.85 8.66 5.87
C ASN A 333 24.52 8.21 5.26
N TYR A 334 23.64 9.14 4.89
CA TYR A 334 22.29 8.79 4.44
C TYR A 334 22.28 7.97 3.15
N LEU A 335 23.13 8.26 2.16
CA LEU A 335 23.19 7.47 0.93
C LEU A 335 23.55 6.00 1.19
N GLN A 336 24.50 5.76 2.09
CA GLN A 336 24.87 4.41 2.50
C GLN A 336 23.73 3.74 3.28
N TYR A 337 23.04 4.48 4.15
CA TYR A 337 21.87 4.00 4.88
C TYR A 337 20.73 3.57 3.95
N ASP A 338 20.32 4.43 3.01
CA ASP A 338 19.26 4.11 2.04
C ASP A 338 19.65 2.91 1.17
N PHE A 339 20.90 2.88 0.69
CA PHE A 339 21.40 1.78 -0.14
C PHE A 339 21.39 0.45 0.62
N LEU A 340 22.05 0.37 1.78
CA LEU A 340 22.22 -0.89 2.52
C LEU A 340 20.88 -1.42 3.06
N ASN A 341 19.98 -0.54 3.47
CA ASN A 341 18.69 -0.96 4.05
C ASN A 341 17.66 -1.43 3.01
N ARG A 342 17.99 -1.40 1.71
CA ARG A 342 17.23 -2.08 0.64
C ARG A 342 17.63 -3.55 0.47
N HIS A 343 18.67 -4.00 1.16
CA HIS A 343 19.25 -5.33 1.01
C HIS A 343 19.10 -6.17 2.28
N GLN A 344 19.00 -7.49 2.10
CA GLN A 344 18.95 -8.43 3.22
C GLN A 344 20.33 -8.49 3.88
N ARG A 345 20.37 -8.32 5.20
CA ARG A 345 21.56 -8.51 6.04
C ARG A 345 21.78 -10.02 6.21
N LEU A 346 22.97 -10.53 5.89
CA LEU A 346 23.24 -11.98 5.87
C LEU A 346 24.14 -12.42 7.01
N SER A 347 25.27 -11.76 7.21
CA SER A 347 26.25 -12.12 8.24
C SER A 347 27.17 -10.95 8.57
N VAL A 348 27.88 -11.07 9.71
CA VAL A 348 29.06 -10.26 10.01
C VAL A 348 30.18 -11.21 10.40
N GLU A 349 31.34 -11.04 9.76
CA GLU A 349 32.56 -11.82 10.00
C GLU A 349 33.62 -10.94 10.67
N GLY A 350 34.53 -11.53 11.45
CA GLY A 350 35.62 -10.81 12.13
C GLY A 350 35.22 -10.16 13.46
N GLU A 351 36.17 -9.44 14.07
CA GLU A 351 36.00 -8.84 15.41
C GLU A 351 36.45 -7.38 15.44
N ALA A 352 35.88 -6.60 16.36
CA ALA A 352 36.20 -5.19 16.59
C ALA A 352 36.25 -4.36 15.29
N SER A 353 37.37 -3.71 14.99
CA SER A 353 37.56 -2.89 13.78
C SER A 353 37.82 -3.70 12.51
N LYS A 354 37.94 -5.04 12.59
CA LYS A 354 38.15 -5.93 11.43
C LYS A 354 36.86 -6.54 10.89
N ARG A 355 35.70 -6.10 11.38
CA ARG A 355 34.41 -6.67 10.97
C ARG A 355 34.06 -6.35 9.54
N VAL A 356 33.44 -7.33 8.89
CA VAL A 356 32.87 -7.23 7.54
C VAL A 356 31.42 -7.70 7.57
N ALA A 357 30.48 -6.81 7.27
CA ALA A 357 29.07 -7.16 7.09
C ALA A 357 28.81 -7.58 5.64
N ARG A 358 28.07 -8.66 5.45
CA ARG A 358 27.64 -9.18 4.14
C ARG A 358 26.14 -9.03 3.96
N PHE A 359 25.75 -8.58 2.78
CA PHE A 359 24.35 -8.40 2.38
C PHE A 359 24.05 -9.19 1.10
N SER A 360 22.76 -9.40 0.82
CA SER A 360 22.27 -9.95 -0.45
C SER A 360 22.84 -9.18 -1.65
N GLY A 361 23.06 -9.86 -2.78
CA GLY A 361 23.59 -9.23 -3.99
C GLY A 361 25.10 -9.02 -3.95
N ASN A 362 25.83 -9.79 -3.15
CA ASN A 362 27.31 -9.77 -3.03
C ASN A 362 27.88 -8.44 -2.49
N ILE A 363 27.08 -7.68 -1.73
CA ILE A 363 27.51 -6.43 -1.11
C ILE A 363 28.28 -6.73 0.19
N GLN A 364 29.40 -6.03 0.37
CA GLN A 364 30.28 -6.16 1.53
C GLN A 364 30.61 -4.78 2.09
N VAL A 365 30.54 -4.65 3.42
CA VAL A 365 30.88 -3.43 4.16
C VAL A 365 31.98 -3.76 5.16
N SER A 366 33.15 -3.12 5.04
CA SER A 366 34.33 -3.40 5.86
C SER A 366 34.69 -2.21 6.75
N LEU A 367 34.82 -2.45 8.06
CA LEU A 367 35.25 -1.42 9.01
C LEU A 367 36.74 -1.09 8.89
N ALA A 368 37.58 -2.08 8.59
CA ALA A 368 39.05 -1.95 8.67
C ALA A 368 39.59 -0.88 7.73
N ASP A 369 38.99 -0.77 6.54
CA ASP A 369 39.35 0.15 5.47
C ASP A 369 38.24 1.16 5.12
N SER A 370 37.10 1.10 5.84
CA SER A 370 35.92 1.92 5.59
C SER A 370 35.45 1.83 4.14
N THR A 371 35.24 0.60 3.66
CA THR A 371 34.82 0.32 2.28
C THR A 371 33.41 -0.26 2.20
N VAL A 372 32.70 0.09 1.13
CA VAL A 372 31.46 -0.55 0.69
C VAL A 372 31.65 -0.95 -0.77
N LYS A 373 31.49 -2.24 -1.08
CA LYS A 373 31.69 -2.76 -2.43
C LYS A 373 30.68 -3.83 -2.80
N GLN A 374 30.47 -3.99 -4.09
CA GLN A 374 29.75 -5.09 -4.70
C GLN A 374 30.57 -5.58 -5.88
N GLU A 375 31.19 -6.75 -5.72
CA GLU A 375 32.11 -7.31 -6.71
C GLU A 375 33.21 -6.31 -7.09
N ALA A 376 33.26 -5.87 -8.35
CA ALA A 376 34.22 -4.89 -8.84
C ALA A 376 33.81 -3.43 -8.59
N LEU A 377 32.56 -3.16 -8.20
CA LEU A 377 32.06 -1.80 -7.96
C LEU A 377 32.35 -1.37 -6.52
N VAL A 378 33.00 -0.21 -6.36
CA VAL A 378 33.30 0.37 -5.05
C VAL A 378 32.38 1.57 -4.83
N TYR A 379 31.40 1.41 -3.95
CA TYR A 379 30.45 2.46 -3.59
C TYR A 379 31.02 3.44 -2.57
N ARG A 380 31.95 2.97 -1.73
CA ARG A 380 32.63 3.83 -0.77
C ARG A 380 34.06 3.37 -0.54
N GLU A 381 34.96 4.33 -0.47
CA GLU A 381 36.31 4.19 0.04
C GLU A 381 36.62 5.38 0.95
N LYS A 382 36.67 5.14 2.27
CA LYS A 382 36.84 6.16 3.30
C LYS A 382 35.81 7.29 3.14
N GLN A 383 36.25 8.49 2.77
CA GLN A 383 35.42 9.69 2.63
C GLN A 383 35.09 10.03 1.16
N THR A 384 35.30 9.08 0.24
CA THR A 384 34.83 9.15 -1.14
C THR A 384 33.68 8.17 -1.34
N VAL A 385 32.54 8.65 -1.84
CA VAL A 385 31.33 7.86 -2.06
C VAL A 385 30.88 7.95 -3.51
N PHE A 386 30.27 6.88 -4.01
CA PHE A 386 29.71 6.72 -5.34
C PHE A 386 28.50 5.79 -5.26
N PHE A 387 27.34 6.28 -4.81
CA PHE A 387 26.12 5.47 -4.57
C PHE A 387 25.02 5.73 -5.61
N PRO A 388 24.20 4.72 -5.94
CA PRO A 388 23.00 4.93 -6.75
C PRO A 388 21.98 5.80 -6.01
N ILE A 389 21.23 6.63 -6.74
CA ILE A 389 20.09 7.36 -6.18
C ILE A 389 18.80 6.54 -6.34
N GLY A 390 18.44 5.78 -5.30
CA GLY A 390 17.35 4.79 -5.34
C GLY A 390 15.95 5.35 -5.57
N TRP A 391 15.74 6.66 -5.43
CA TRP A 391 14.45 7.34 -5.67
C TRP A 391 14.38 8.06 -7.02
N ARG A 392 15.44 8.01 -7.84
CA ARG A 392 15.45 8.58 -9.20
C ARG A 392 15.38 7.48 -10.26
N LYS A 393 14.73 7.81 -11.39
CA LYS A 393 14.44 6.86 -12.49
C LYS A 393 15.48 6.87 -13.63
N ASP A 394 16.41 7.81 -13.60
CA ASP A 394 17.43 8.05 -14.63
C ASP A 394 18.71 7.23 -14.43
N ASN A 395 18.67 6.23 -13.54
CA ASN A 395 19.84 5.42 -13.14
C ASN A 395 21.02 6.26 -12.64
N SER A 396 20.77 7.45 -12.11
CA SER A 396 21.81 8.35 -11.66
C SER A 396 22.51 7.88 -10.38
N PHE A 397 23.77 8.29 -10.24
CA PHE A 397 24.58 8.04 -9.06
C PHE A 397 25.05 9.36 -8.45
N ALA A 398 25.07 9.44 -7.13
CA ALA A 398 25.74 10.52 -6.41
C ALA A 398 27.22 10.18 -6.21
N ILE A 399 28.09 11.15 -6.47
CA ILE A 399 29.52 11.07 -6.15
C ILE A 399 29.93 12.28 -5.30
N TYR A 400 30.73 12.02 -4.26
CA TYR A 400 31.18 13.06 -3.33
C TYR A 400 32.50 12.65 -2.66
N SER A 401 33.35 13.62 -2.35
CA SER A 401 34.62 13.42 -1.62
C SER A 401 34.91 14.61 -0.71
N THR A 402 35.48 14.37 0.48
CA THR A 402 35.94 15.46 1.37
C THR A 402 37.31 16.03 0.99
N SER A 403 37.97 15.47 -0.02
CA SER A 403 39.29 15.91 -0.50
C SER A 403 39.32 15.98 -2.02
N ASP A 404 40.09 16.92 -2.55
CA ASP A 404 40.40 17.04 -3.97
C ASP A 404 41.10 15.77 -4.46
N LYS A 405 40.55 15.10 -5.48
CA LYS A 405 41.17 13.90 -6.07
C LYS A 405 40.64 13.61 -7.47
N ASN A 406 41.45 12.90 -8.24
CA ASN A 406 40.95 12.21 -9.44
C ASN A 406 40.34 10.88 -9.00
N PHE A 407 39.03 10.75 -9.18
CA PHE A 407 38.32 9.49 -8.99
C PHE A 407 38.35 8.71 -10.30
N THR A 408 38.71 7.43 -10.23
CA THR A 408 38.50 6.47 -11.31
C THR A 408 37.80 5.25 -10.72
N GLY A 409 36.64 4.91 -11.26
CA GLY A 409 35.83 3.80 -10.74
C GLY A 409 35.14 3.02 -11.86
N ASN A 410 34.87 1.74 -11.61
CA ASN A 410 34.08 0.91 -12.50
C ASN A 410 32.66 1.47 -12.60
N ILE A 411 32.08 1.42 -13.80
CA ILE A 411 30.68 1.83 -14.00
C ILE A 411 29.73 0.72 -13.55
N PRO A 412 28.56 1.07 -13.01
CA PRO A 412 27.54 0.08 -12.67
C PRO A 412 26.97 -0.58 -13.93
N ASP A 413 26.38 -1.77 -13.76
CA ASP A 413 25.75 -2.52 -14.85
C ASP A 413 24.67 -1.73 -15.60
N SER A 414 23.94 -0.86 -14.88
CA SER A 414 22.93 0.02 -15.44
C SER A 414 23.48 1.05 -16.44
N TRP A 415 24.80 1.27 -16.47
CA TRP A 415 25.48 2.22 -17.37
C TRP A 415 26.20 1.55 -18.53
N LYS A 416 26.19 0.21 -18.64
CA LYS A 416 26.96 -0.54 -19.67
C LYS A 416 26.68 -0.10 -21.11
N ASN A 417 25.48 0.41 -21.39
CA ASN A 417 25.07 0.85 -22.73
C ASN A 417 25.27 2.36 -22.99
N ALA A 418 25.63 3.14 -21.96
CA ALA A 418 25.92 4.56 -22.13
C ALA A 418 27.35 4.75 -22.66
N ARG A 419 27.59 5.81 -23.44
CA ARG A 419 28.95 6.15 -23.93
C ARG A 419 29.68 7.15 -23.04
N SER A 420 28.91 7.93 -22.30
CA SER A 420 29.43 8.95 -21.40
C SER A 420 28.50 9.13 -20.21
N VAL A 421 28.89 9.97 -19.27
CA VAL A 421 28.06 10.39 -18.13
C VAL A 421 28.21 11.88 -17.95
N GLN A 422 27.08 12.57 -17.77
CA GLN A 422 27.04 13.98 -17.43
C GLN A 422 27.16 14.12 -15.92
N SER A 423 28.08 14.95 -15.46
CA SER A 423 28.18 15.33 -14.04
C SER A 423 27.50 16.66 -13.82
N TRP A 424 26.60 16.72 -12.84
CA TRP A 424 25.84 17.90 -12.46
C TRP A 424 26.18 18.26 -11.00
N GLU A 425 26.71 19.44 -10.78
CA GLU A 425 26.93 19.97 -9.44
C GLU A 425 25.61 20.25 -8.74
N LEU A 426 25.52 19.79 -7.48
CA LEU A 426 24.34 19.99 -6.66
C LEU A 426 24.46 21.26 -5.81
N THR A 427 23.65 22.26 -6.12
CA THR A 427 23.58 23.54 -5.38
C THR A 427 22.23 23.71 -4.69
N LYS A 428 22.11 24.68 -3.78
CA LYS A 428 20.83 25.04 -3.16
C LYS A 428 19.78 25.56 -4.16
N ASN A 429 20.21 26.02 -5.34
CA ASN A 429 19.34 26.54 -6.40
C ASN A 429 19.05 25.47 -7.48
N GLY A 430 19.49 24.23 -7.27
CA GLY A 430 19.33 23.12 -8.21
C GLY A 430 20.64 22.64 -8.84
N LEU A 431 20.50 21.86 -9.91
CA LEU A 431 21.60 21.19 -10.61
C LEU A 431 22.24 22.10 -11.66
N VAL A 432 23.58 22.17 -11.65
CA VAL A 432 24.37 22.92 -12.64
C VAL A 432 25.27 21.94 -13.39
N LEU A 433 25.23 21.91 -14.72
CA LEU A 433 26.06 21.01 -15.50
C LEU A 433 27.55 21.33 -15.26
N ALA A 434 28.29 20.36 -14.73
CA ALA A 434 29.71 20.49 -14.41
C ALA A 434 30.63 19.85 -15.45
N GLY A 435 30.15 18.88 -16.25
CA GLY A 435 30.97 18.24 -17.28
C GLY A 435 30.35 16.99 -17.90
N VAL A 436 31.03 16.44 -18.91
CA VAL A 436 30.67 15.19 -19.60
C VAL A 436 31.90 14.29 -19.67
N HIS A 437 31.78 13.06 -19.17
CA HIS A 437 32.89 12.13 -18.98
C HIS A 437 32.66 10.86 -19.79
N LYS A 438 33.53 10.58 -20.77
CA LYS A 438 33.45 9.34 -21.56
C LYS A 438 33.96 8.14 -20.77
N PHE A 439 33.35 6.98 -20.98
CA PHE A 439 33.85 5.76 -20.37
C PHE A 439 35.07 5.22 -21.12
N ARG A 440 36.02 4.65 -20.37
CA ARG A 440 37.18 3.93 -20.90
C ARG A 440 37.34 2.65 -20.11
N ASN A 441 37.44 1.50 -20.77
CA ASN A 441 37.58 0.19 -20.12
C ASN A 441 36.53 -0.07 -19.02
N ASN A 442 35.25 0.27 -19.28
CA ASN A 442 34.15 0.21 -18.29
C ASN A 442 34.40 1.01 -17.01
N GLN A 443 35.20 2.07 -17.09
CA GLN A 443 35.46 2.99 -15.99
C GLN A 443 35.12 4.42 -16.37
N VAL A 444 34.74 5.21 -15.37
CA VAL A 444 34.62 6.66 -15.45
C VAL A 444 35.74 7.30 -14.65
N SER A 445 36.33 8.38 -15.17
CA SER A 445 37.31 9.20 -14.46
C SER A 445 36.80 10.63 -14.33
N ILE A 446 36.75 11.16 -13.11
CA ILE A 446 36.22 12.48 -12.79
C ILE A 446 37.14 13.15 -11.77
N HIS A 447 37.48 14.42 -11.98
CA HIS A 447 38.13 15.22 -10.96
C HIS A 447 37.08 15.70 -9.95
N LEU A 448 37.18 15.24 -8.71
CA LEU A 448 36.32 15.65 -7.61
C LEU A 448 37.00 16.76 -6.83
N LYS A 449 36.33 17.90 -6.70
CA LYS A 449 36.71 18.93 -5.73
C LYS A 449 36.19 18.56 -4.35
N ALA A 450 36.94 18.93 -3.31
CA ALA A 450 36.60 18.71 -1.93
C ALA A 450 35.25 19.35 -1.61
N ASN A 451 34.38 18.55 -0.99
CA ASN A 451 33.04 18.94 -0.55
C ASN A 451 32.10 19.39 -1.67
N GLN A 452 32.39 19.07 -2.93
CA GLN A 452 31.52 19.36 -4.07
C GLN A 452 30.74 18.09 -4.48
N PRO A 453 29.45 17.96 -4.12
CA PRO A 453 28.63 16.83 -4.55
C PRO A 453 28.26 16.94 -6.02
N LEU A 454 28.38 15.82 -6.73
CA LEU A 454 27.95 15.71 -8.12
C LEU A 454 26.89 14.60 -8.26
N LEU A 455 25.86 14.88 -9.06
CA LEU A 455 24.97 13.87 -9.62
C LEU A 455 25.52 13.44 -10.97
N LEU A 456 25.73 12.16 -11.16
CA LEU A 456 26.17 11.55 -12.40
C LEU A 456 24.99 10.91 -13.12
N VAL A 457 24.67 11.43 -14.30
CA VAL A 457 23.54 11.00 -15.13
C VAL A 457 24.09 10.40 -16.43
N PRO A 458 23.95 9.09 -16.69
CA PRO A 458 24.53 8.46 -17.86
C PRO A 458 23.91 9.01 -19.15
N ASP A 459 24.76 9.30 -20.13
CA ASP A 459 24.37 9.76 -21.47
C ASP A 459 23.78 8.58 -22.23
N GLN A 460 22.47 8.63 -22.41
CA GLN A 460 21.76 7.67 -23.24
C GLN A 460 22.15 7.99 -24.67
N LEU A 461 22.74 7.02 -25.37
CA LEU A 461 23.07 7.14 -26.78
C LEU A 461 21.89 7.72 -27.56
N ALA A 462 22.03 8.96 -28.02
CA ALA A 462 21.14 9.56 -29.00
C ALA A 462 21.34 8.86 -30.36
N ASN A 463 20.77 7.66 -30.46
CA ASN A 463 20.20 7.01 -31.63
C ASN A 463 19.68 5.63 -31.19
N GLU A 464 18.70 5.65 -30.29
CA GLU A 464 17.44 4.91 -30.37
C GLU A 464 16.47 5.69 -29.45
N ALA A 465 15.20 5.75 -29.82
CA ALA A 465 14.26 6.77 -29.37
C ALA A 465 14.15 6.93 -27.84
N VAL A 466 13.94 8.19 -27.45
CA VAL A 466 13.22 8.69 -26.26
C VAL A 466 12.60 7.59 -25.38
N SER A 467 13.03 7.56 -24.12
CA SER A 467 12.58 6.69 -23.02
C SER A 467 11.23 5.95 -23.20
N ASP A 468 11.33 4.71 -23.64
CA ASP A 468 10.24 3.74 -23.64
C ASP A 468 9.99 3.13 -22.24
N THR A 469 10.80 3.48 -21.23
CA THR A 469 10.75 2.86 -19.90
C THR A 469 9.94 3.68 -18.90
N THR A 470 8.81 3.14 -18.42
CA THR A 470 8.01 3.72 -17.33
C THR A 470 8.18 2.90 -16.05
N TYR A 471 8.82 3.46 -15.03
CA TYR A 471 8.94 2.82 -13.71
C TYR A 471 7.64 2.97 -12.91
N PHE A 472 7.18 1.87 -12.31
CA PHE A 472 6.03 1.89 -11.40
C PHE A 472 6.43 2.60 -10.12
N ASN A 473 5.60 3.55 -9.71
CA ASN A 473 5.66 4.17 -8.40
C ASN A 473 4.22 4.33 -7.94
N TYR A 474 3.81 3.46 -7.01
CA TYR A 474 2.46 3.50 -6.49
C TYR A 474 2.37 4.61 -5.44
N GLY A 475 1.42 5.53 -5.62
CA GLY A 475 0.99 6.35 -4.50
C GLY A 475 0.42 5.46 -3.39
N LEU A 476 0.54 5.91 -2.14
CA LEU A 476 -0.12 5.23 -1.01
C LEU A 476 -1.64 5.37 -1.19
N VAL A 477 -2.29 4.28 -1.58
CA VAL A 477 -3.76 4.17 -1.55
C VAL A 477 -4.13 3.32 -0.36
N LYS A 478 -4.56 3.99 0.71
CA LYS A 478 -4.98 3.33 1.95
C LYS A 478 -6.43 2.88 1.81
N LYS A 479 -6.66 1.59 1.97
CA LYS A 479 -8.01 1.04 2.02
C LYS A 479 -8.72 1.49 3.29
N LYS A 480 -9.93 1.99 3.13
CA LYS A 480 -10.77 2.42 4.26
C LYS A 480 -11.25 1.24 5.09
N PHE A 481 -11.39 0.07 4.47
CA PHE A 481 -12.02 -1.11 5.07
C PHE A 481 -11.24 -2.39 4.72
N PRO A 482 -11.33 -3.46 5.55
CA PRO A 482 -10.81 -4.77 5.19
C PRO A 482 -11.50 -5.31 3.94
N HIS A 483 -10.77 -6.01 3.08
CA HIS A 483 -11.29 -6.55 1.83
C HIS A 483 -10.69 -7.92 1.52
N PRO A 484 -11.37 -8.77 0.73
CA PRO A 484 -10.78 -9.98 0.18
C PRO A 484 -9.49 -9.71 -0.60
N ALA A 485 -8.61 -10.71 -0.66
CA ALA A 485 -7.43 -10.69 -1.52
C ALA A 485 -7.85 -10.96 -2.98
N TYR A 486 -8.57 -10.00 -3.60
CA TYR A 486 -9.09 -10.17 -4.96
C TYR A 486 -8.01 -10.49 -5.99
N HIS A 487 -6.80 -9.98 -5.82
CA HIS A 487 -5.64 -10.29 -6.68
C HIS A 487 -5.15 -11.75 -6.61
N GLN A 488 -5.70 -12.54 -5.68
CA GLN A 488 -5.41 -13.96 -5.47
C GLN A 488 -6.70 -14.82 -5.48
N THR A 489 -7.85 -14.23 -5.81
CA THR A 489 -9.16 -14.88 -5.75
C THR A 489 -9.86 -14.77 -7.09
N LEU A 490 -10.12 -15.91 -7.73
CA LEU A 490 -10.81 -15.94 -9.01
C LEU A 490 -12.25 -15.48 -8.83
N THR A 491 -12.61 -14.36 -9.46
CA THR A 491 -13.94 -13.77 -9.33
C THR A 491 -14.72 -14.01 -10.62
N LEU A 492 -15.91 -14.59 -10.52
CA LEU A 492 -16.75 -14.99 -11.65
C LEU A 492 -18.20 -14.51 -11.49
N LYS A 493 -18.87 -14.31 -12.63
CA LYS A 493 -20.32 -14.16 -12.72
C LYS A 493 -20.92 -15.48 -13.19
N LEU A 494 -21.98 -15.92 -12.53
CA LEU A 494 -22.74 -17.10 -12.92
C LEU A 494 -24.16 -16.68 -13.25
N PHE A 495 -24.47 -16.74 -14.54
CA PHE A 495 -25.72 -16.24 -15.09
C PHE A 495 -26.85 -17.23 -14.85
N MET A 496 -27.75 -16.89 -13.93
CA MET A 496 -28.84 -17.77 -13.48
C MET A 496 -30.06 -17.64 -14.38
N SER A 497 -30.54 -16.41 -14.58
CA SER A 497 -31.74 -16.13 -15.38
C SER A 497 -31.77 -14.70 -15.92
N GLN A 498 -32.52 -14.49 -17.00
CA GLN A 498 -32.76 -13.18 -17.63
C GLN A 498 -34.26 -12.88 -17.64
N ALA A 499 -34.63 -11.66 -17.28
CA ALA A 499 -35.99 -11.17 -17.53
C ALA A 499 -36.16 -10.73 -18.99
N LEU A 500 -37.34 -10.97 -19.55
CA LEU A 500 -37.68 -10.60 -20.93
C LEU A 500 -38.48 -9.28 -20.96
N PHE A 501 -38.33 -8.55 -22.06
CA PHE A 501 -38.89 -7.21 -22.24
C PHE A 501 -39.56 -7.07 -23.60
N ASP A 502 -40.58 -6.21 -23.65
CA ASP A 502 -41.22 -5.81 -24.90
C ASP A 502 -40.77 -4.38 -25.26
N GLY A 503 -40.41 -4.14 -26.52
CA GLY A 503 -39.98 -2.82 -27.00
C GLY A 503 -38.48 -2.52 -26.82
N LYS A 504 -38.08 -1.31 -27.20
CA LYS A 504 -36.65 -0.92 -27.30
C LYS A 504 -36.01 -0.61 -25.95
N PHE A 505 -36.74 0.05 -25.05
CA PHE A 505 -36.22 0.47 -23.75
C PHE A 505 -36.69 -0.49 -22.66
N LYS A 506 -35.77 -1.00 -21.85
CA LYS A 506 -36.09 -1.92 -20.75
C LYS A 506 -36.68 -1.14 -19.56
N ARG A 507 -37.98 -0.86 -19.56
CA ARG A 507 -38.68 -0.12 -18.48
C ARG A 507 -39.48 -0.98 -17.53
N ARG A 508 -39.97 -2.09 -18.05
CA ARG A 508 -40.87 -3.03 -17.39
C ARG A 508 -40.65 -4.39 -18.03
N ASP A 509 -40.40 -5.41 -17.22
CA ASP A 509 -40.34 -6.77 -17.75
C ASP A 509 -41.74 -7.27 -18.15
N ASN A 510 -41.80 -8.22 -19.08
CA ASN A 510 -43.06 -8.78 -19.58
C ASN A 510 -43.56 -9.97 -18.75
N GLY A 511 -43.04 -10.14 -17.52
CA GLY A 511 -43.39 -11.23 -16.62
C GLY A 511 -42.81 -12.59 -16.99
N LYS A 512 -41.97 -12.69 -18.02
CA LYS A 512 -41.32 -13.95 -18.42
C LYS A 512 -39.86 -13.99 -17.97
N THR A 513 -39.43 -15.19 -17.60
CA THR A 513 -38.06 -15.49 -17.20
C THR A 513 -37.46 -16.54 -18.13
N GLU A 514 -36.23 -16.31 -18.58
CA GLU A 514 -35.40 -17.32 -19.23
C GLU A 514 -34.38 -17.83 -18.21
N VAL A 515 -34.46 -19.12 -17.86
CA VAL A 515 -33.58 -19.74 -16.85
C VAL A 515 -32.46 -20.51 -17.53
N TYR A 516 -31.23 -20.18 -17.17
CA TYR A 516 -30.02 -20.87 -17.62
C TYR A 516 -29.55 -21.91 -16.60
N LEU A 517 -29.59 -21.56 -15.31
CA LEU A 517 -29.18 -22.44 -14.20
C LEU A 517 -30.11 -22.24 -13.01
N ASN A 518 -30.65 -23.32 -12.45
CA ASN A 518 -31.23 -23.30 -11.09
C ASN A 518 -30.15 -23.49 -10.02
N ALA A 519 -30.52 -23.41 -8.74
CA ALA A 519 -29.56 -23.52 -7.64
C ALA A 519 -28.74 -24.84 -7.64
N VAL A 520 -29.36 -25.98 -7.99
CA VAL A 520 -28.64 -27.28 -8.06
C VAL A 520 -27.62 -27.25 -9.20
N GLN A 521 -28.04 -26.81 -10.38
CA GLN A 521 -27.16 -26.73 -11.54
C GLN A 521 -26.01 -25.75 -11.33
N ALA A 522 -26.25 -24.63 -10.63
CA ALA A 522 -25.21 -23.70 -10.25
C ALA A 522 -24.17 -24.35 -9.32
N LEU A 523 -24.59 -25.14 -8.33
CA LEU A 523 -23.65 -25.89 -7.48
C LEU A 523 -22.83 -26.89 -8.31
N GLU A 524 -23.46 -27.60 -9.26
CA GLU A 524 -22.73 -28.50 -10.15
C GLU A 524 -21.70 -27.77 -11.02
N GLN A 525 -22.01 -26.55 -11.49
CA GLN A 525 -21.01 -25.73 -12.18
C GLN A 525 -19.86 -25.34 -11.25
N ILE A 526 -20.15 -24.94 -10.00
CA ILE A 526 -19.12 -24.60 -9.01
C ILE A 526 -18.17 -25.79 -8.77
N LYS A 527 -18.70 -27.02 -8.67
CA LYS A 527 -17.88 -28.25 -8.55
C LYS A 527 -16.95 -28.46 -9.74
N LYS A 528 -17.49 -28.33 -10.96
CA LYS A 528 -16.71 -28.46 -12.20
C LYS A 528 -15.61 -27.40 -12.29
N ILE A 529 -15.95 -26.15 -11.96
CA ILE A 529 -15.01 -25.05 -11.92
C ILE A 529 -13.90 -25.34 -10.91
N ASP A 530 -14.24 -25.74 -9.69
CA ASP A 530 -13.26 -26.04 -8.64
C ASP A 530 -12.28 -27.15 -9.05
N ALA A 531 -12.78 -28.20 -9.71
CA ALA A 531 -11.97 -29.27 -10.28
C ALA A 531 -11.02 -28.75 -11.37
N LEU A 532 -11.50 -27.90 -12.29
CA LEU A 532 -10.71 -27.32 -13.37
C LEU A 532 -9.67 -26.30 -12.88
N THR A 533 -9.98 -25.58 -11.80
CA THR A 533 -9.09 -24.59 -11.19
C THR A 533 -8.24 -25.15 -10.05
N LEU A 534 -8.33 -26.46 -9.79
CA LEU A 534 -7.55 -27.18 -8.79
C LEU A 534 -7.66 -26.56 -7.39
N GLY A 535 -8.88 -26.20 -6.97
CA GLY A 535 -9.12 -25.65 -5.64
C GLY A 535 -8.74 -24.18 -5.46
N MET A 536 -8.44 -23.42 -6.52
CA MET A 536 -8.17 -21.98 -6.41
C MET A 536 -9.30 -21.28 -5.64
N PRO A 537 -9.01 -20.34 -4.70
CA PRO A 537 -10.03 -19.55 -4.02
C PRO A 537 -10.90 -18.77 -5.01
N LYS A 538 -12.22 -18.80 -4.82
CA LYS A 538 -13.19 -18.25 -5.78
C LYS A 538 -14.27 -17.39 -5.11
N ILE A 539 -14.70 -16.36 -5.82
CA ILE A 539 -15.93 -15.62 -5.56
C ILE A 539 -16.85 -15.79 -6.78
N VAL A 540 -18.12 -16.15 -6.56
CA VAL A 540 -19.14 -16.26 -7.62
C VAL A 540 -20.29 -15.33 -7.32
N TYR A 541 -20.55 -14.38 -8.22
CA TYR A 541 -21.74 -13.53 -8.18
C TYR A 541 -22.87 -14.13 -9.01
N LEU A 542 -24.02 -14.38 -8.38
CA LEU A 542 -25.22 -14.87 -9.06
C LEU A 542 -25.89 -13.72 -9.82
N VAL A 543 -25.90 -13.80 -11.14
CA VAL A 543 -26.55 -12.81 -12.01
C VAL A 543 -27.99 -13.24 -12.29
N GLY A 544 -28.95 -12.37 -12.02
CA GLY A 544 -30.37 -12.67 -12.19
C GLY A 544 -30.91 -13.69 -11.19
N TRP A 545 -30.53 -13.54 -9.93
CA TRP A 545 -30.98 -14.39 -8.83
C TRP A 545 -32.38 -14.00 -8.31
N GLN A 546 -32.82 -12.77 -8.60
CA GLN A 546 -34.03 -12.12 -8.08
C GLN A 546 -35.16 -12.06 -9.11
N TYR A 547 -36.41 -11.98 -8.62
CA TYR A 547 -37.64 -11.78 -9.42
C TYR A 547 -37.70 -12.57 -10.74
N ASN A 548 -37.78 -11.91 -11.91
CA ASN A 548 -37.82 -12.59 -13.21
C ASN A 548 -36.43 -12.82 -13.82
N GLY A 549 -35.36 -12.38 -13.14
CA GLY A 549 -33.97 -12.54 -13.56
C GLY A 549 -33.21 -11.23 -13.63
N HIS A 550 -32.08 -11.23 -14.36
CA HIS A 550 -31.25 -10.04 -14.56
C HIS A 550 -32.08 -8.91 -15.19
N ASP A 551 -31.80 -7.66 -14.80
CA ASP A 551 -32.56 -6.45 -15.14
C ASP A 551 -34.04 -6.42 -14.69
N SER A 552 -34.50 -7.33 -13.83
CA SER A 552 -35.89 -7.33 -13.34
C SER A 552 -36.07 -6.52 -12.05
N LYS A 553 -37.09 -5.65 -12.03
CA LYS A 553 -37.68 -5.02 -10.82
C LYS A 553 -36.72 -4.27 -9.90
N TYR A 554 -35.52 -3.93 -10.37
CA TYR A 554 -34.64 -3.01 -9.65
C TYR A 554 -35.39 -1.70 -9.33
N PRO A 555 -35.09 -1.06 -8.19
CA PRO A 555 -34.01 -1.35 -7.24
C PRO A 555 -34.37 -2.36 -6.13
N ALA A 556 -35.48 -3.09 -6.24
CA ALA A 556 -35.90 -4.03 -5.21
C ALA A 556 -35.05 -5.31 -5.24
N TRP A 557 -34.73 -5.88 -4.07
CA TRP A 557 -33.94 -7.11 -3.91
C TRP A 557 -34.53 -8.08 -2.87
N PHE A 558 -35.86 -8.03 -2.69
CA PHE A 558 -36.52 -8.68 -1.55
C PHE A 558 -37.03 -10.10 -1.86
N GLU A 559 -36.94 -10.53 -3.10
CA GLU A 559 -37.47 -11.82 -3.56
C GLU A 559 -36.50 -12.50 -4.53
N ALA A 560 -36.27 -13.80 -4.33
CA ALA A 560 -35.53 -14.62 -5.28
C ALA A 560 -36.43 -15.15 -6.39
N ASN A 561 -35.87 -15.33 -7.58
CA ASN A 561 -36.59 -15.89 -8.72
C ASN A 561 -37.08 -17.31 -8.40
N LEU A 562 -38.41 -17.49 -8.39
CA LEU A 562 -39.06 -18.77 -8.06
C LEU A 562 -38.59 -19.92 -8.95
N ALA A 563 -38.21 -19.65 -10.20
CA ALA A 563 -37.75 -20.65 -11.15
C ALA A 563 -36.37 -21.22 -10.81
N LEU A 564 -35.61 -20.59 -9.92
CA LEU A 564 -34.31 -21.07 -9.44
C LEU A 564 -34.42 -22.04 -8.25
N LYS A 565 -35.63 -22.20 -7.72
CA LYS A 565 -35.91 -22.98 -6.51
C LYS A 565 -35.60 -24.47 -6.72
N ARG A 566 -35.05 -25.08 -5.69
CA ARG A 566 -34.96 -26.53 -5.55
C ARG A 566 -36.31 -27.15 -5.24
N LYS A 567 -36.52 -28.38 -5.68
CA LYS A 567 -37.76 -29.11 -5.39
C LYS A 567 -37.96 -29.34 -3.89
N GLU A 568 -36.87 -29.49 -3.13
CA GLU A 568 -36.91 -29.78 -1.69
C GLU A 568 -37.20 -28.54 -0.84
N ASP A 569 -37.03 -27.33 -1.39
CA ASP A 569 -37.16 -26.09 -0.65
C ASP A 569 -38.55 -25.47 -0.82
N SER A 570 -39.05 -24.85 0.25
CA SER A 570 -40.33 -24.15 0.23
C SER A 570 -40.24 -22.82 -0.56
N THR A 571 -39.08 -22.14 -0.53
CA THR A 571 -38.85 -20.86 -1.20
C THR A 571 -37.54 -20.83 -1.97
N ALA A 572 -37.45 -20.00 -3.03
CA ALA A 572 -36.21 -19.81 -3.79
C ALA A 572 -35.07 -19.22 -2.95
N ILE A 573 -35.40 -18.41 -1.93
CA ILE A 573 -34.42 -17.87 -0.98
C ILE A 573 -33.74 -18.99 -0.18
N GLN A 574 -34.49 -20.03 0.25
CA GLN A 574 -33.87 -21.20 0.89
C GLN A 574 -32.89 -21.90 -0.04
N SER A 575 -33.21 -22.00 -1.33
CA SER A 575 -32.31 -22.59 -2.32
C SER A 575 -31.04 -21.77 -2.55
N ILE A 576 -31.11 -20.44 -2.51
CA ILE A 576 -29.93 -19.58 -2.59
C ILE A 576 -29.08 -19.71 -1.31
N ARG A 577 -29.70 -19.71 -0.12
CA ARG A 577 -28.98 -19.93 1.15
C ARG A 577 -28.26 -21.28 1.18
N TRP A 578 -28.93 -22.32 0.66
CA TRP A 578 -28.33 -23.63 0.48
C TRP A 578 -27.13 -23.58 -0.47
N LEU A 579 -27.28 -22.96 -1.64
CA LEU A 579 -26.18 -22.84 -2.62
C LEU A 579 -24.97 -22.12 -2.00
N MET A 580 -25.20 -20.99 -1.31
CA MET A 580 -24.14 -20.25 -0.63
C MET A 580 -23.41 -21.08 0.44
N LYS A 581 -24.15 -21.95 1.14
CA LYS A 581 -23.57 -22.85 2.14
C LYS A 581 -22.74 -23.96 1.50
N GLU A 582 -23.30 -24.67 0.52
CA GLU A 582 -22.66 -25.85 -0.08
C GLU A 582 -21.44 -25.49 -0.93
N ALA A 583 -21.46 -24.33 -1.60
CA ALA A 583 -20.35 -23.87 -2.43
C ALA A 583 -19.01 -23.73 -1.66
N ARG A 584 -19.07 -23.52 -0.34
CA ARG A 584 -17.88 -23.40 0.52
C ARG A 584 -17.02 -24.66 0.54
N ALA A 585 -17.60 -25.84 0.34
CA ALA A 585 -16.86 -27.10 0.24
C ALA A 585 -15.92 -27.14 -0.98
N TYR A 586 -16.07 -26.20 -1.92
CA TYR A 586 -15.35 -26.09 -3.18
C TYR A 586 -14.59 -24.76 -3.26
N ASN A 587 -14.05 -24.29 -2.12
CA ASN A 587 -13.29 -23.03 -2.00
C ASN A 587 -13.97 -21.83 -2.68
N THR A 588 -15.31 -21.75 -2.58
CA THR A 588 -16.11 -20.75 -3.27
C THR A 588 -17.01 -20.00 -2.31
N SER A 589 -16.83 -18.68 -2.26
CA SER A 589 -17.80 -17.76 -1.66
C SER A 589 -18.81 -17.33 -2.72
N VAL A 590 -20.09 -17.58 -2.48
CA VAL A 590 -21.16 -17.14 -3.37
C VAL A 590 -21.77 -15.85 -2.83
N SER A 591 -21.89 -14.85 -3.69
CA SER A 591 -22.60 -13.60 -3.42
C SER A 591 -23.46 -13.22 -4.64
N LEU A 592 -23.92 -11.99 -4.70
CA LEU A 592 -24.94 -11.55 -5.64
C LEU A 592 -24.43 -10.43 -6.53
N HIS A 593 -24.94 -10.43 -7.76
CA HIS A 593 -24.95 -9.28 -8.61
C HIS A 593 -26.25 -8.51 -8.36
N ILE A 594 -26.13 -7.20 -8.14
CA ILE A 594 -27.25 -6.26 -7.94
C ILE A 594 -27.02 -5.01 -8.79
N ASN A 595 -28.07 -4.20 -8.97
CA ASN A 595 -27.98 -2.89 -9.60
C ASN A 595 -28.59 -1.86 -8.64
N MET A 596 -27.89 -0.73 -8.44
CA MET A 596 -28.34 0.36 -7.58
C MET A 596 -28.79 1.60 -8.35
N PHE A 597 -28.55 1.64 -9.66
CA PHE A 597 -28.76 2.80 -10.50
C PHE A 597 -30.11 2.79 -11.22
N ASP A 598 -30.56 1.61 -11.65
CA ASP A 598 -31.75 1.49 -12.48
C ASP A 598 -33.01 1.19 -11.66
N ALA A 599 -34.10 1.86 -12.01
CA ALA A 599 -35.45 1.60 -11.51
C ALA A 599 -36.41 1.20 -12.64
N TYR A 600 -37.26 0.22 -12.38
CA TYR A 600 -38.25 -0.30 -13.33
C TYR A 600 -39.68 -0.04 -12.84
N GLU A 601 -40.58 0.23 -13.78
CA GLU A 601 -41.97 0.66 -13.49
C GLU A 601 -42.80 -0.40 -12.74
N ASP A 602 -42.38 -1.65 -12.84
CA ASP A 602 -43.01 -2.81 -12.21
C ASP A 602 -42.26 -3.27 -10.96
N SER A 603 -41.32 -2.45 -10.46
CA SER A 603 -40.68 -2.63 -9.16
C SER A 603 -41.69 -2.39 -8.03
N PRO A 604 -41.69 -3.21 -6.96
CA PRO A 604 -42.52 -2.94 -5.78
C PRO A 604 -42.14 -1.64 -5.05
N LEU A 605 -40.99 -1.04 -5.37
CA LEU A 605 -40.55 0.24 -4.83
C LEU A 605 -40.95 1.44 -5.70
N TRP A 606 -41.53 1.23 -6.88
CA TRP A 606 -41.76 2.27 -7.88
C TRP A 606 -42.53 3.47 -7.33
N ASP A 607 -43.74 3.26 -6.82
CA ASP A 607 -44.60 4.35 -6.34
C ASP A 607 -43.95 5.13 -5.19
N ALA A 608 -43.29 4.42 -4.27
CA ALA A 608 -42.55 5.05 -3.18
C ALA A 608 -41.39 5.90 -3.70
N TYR A 609 -40.65 5.41 -4.69
CA TYR A 609 -39.50 6.11 -5.24
C TYR A 609 -39.91 7.32 -6.08
N VAL A 610 -40.98 7.21 -6.87
CA VAL A 610 -41.58 8.33 -7.63
C VAL A 610 -42.07 9.41 -6.66
N LYS A 611 -42.79 9.01 -5.60
CA LYS A 611 -43.34 9.93 -4.58
C LYS A 611 -42.25 10.68 -3.82
N ASN A 612 -41.12 10.03 -3.52
CA ASN A 612 -40.00 10.62 -2.78
C ASN A 612 -38.93 11.25 -3.68
N ASN A 613 -39.20 11.41 -4.98
CA ASN A 613 -38.29 11.99 -5.98
C ASN A 613 -36.93 11.28 -6.08
N ILE A 614 -36.86 9.99 -5.73
CA ILE A 614 -35.63 9.20 -5.80
C ILE A 614 -35.31 8.84 -7.26
N ILE A 615 -36.35 8.54 -8.05
CA ILE A 615 -36.19 8.37 -9.50
C ILE A 615 -35.93 9.73 -10.15
N ALA A 616 -34.92 9.78 -11.01
CA ALA A 616 -34.47 10.99 -11.68
C ALA A 616 -35.58 11.65 -12.51
N ARG A 617 -35.56 12.98 -12.52
CA ARG A 617 -36.53 13.83 -13.25
C ARG A 617 -35.80 14.91 -14.04
N LYS A 618 -36.37 15.26 -15.20
CA LYS A 618 -35.97 16.42 -16.00
C LYS A 618 -36.34 17.71 -15.27
N LYS A 619 -35.84 18.85 -15.76
CA LYS A 619 -36.11 20.18 -15.17
C LYS A 619 -37.61 20.52 -15.07
N ASP A 620 -38.44 20.00 -15.96
CA ASP A 620 -39.90 20.19 -15.96
C ASP A 620 -40.64 19.28 -14.95
N GLY A 621 -39.92 18.43 -14.22
CA GLY A 621 -40.48 17.48 -13.25
C GLY A 621 -40.93 16.14 -13.84
N SER A 622 -40.90 15.96 -15.17
CA SER A 622 -41.16 14.66 -15.80
C SER A 622 -40.04 13.65 -15.52
N LEU A 623 -40.35 12.35 -15.51
CA LEU A 623 -39.34 11.32 -15.26
C LEU A 623 -38.26 11.32 -16.36
N LEU A 624 -36.99 11.21 -15.94
CA LEU A 624 -35.85 11.07 -16.84
C LEU A 624 -35.61 9.59 -17.10
N GLY A 625 -35.79 9.15 -18.34
CA GLY A 625 -35.53 7.76 -18.70
C GLY A 625 -34.11 7.54 -19.26
N GLY A 626 -33.42 6.47 -18.83
CA GLY A 626 -32.13 6.01 -19.37
C GLY A 626 -32.25 5.01 -20.53
N GLU A 627 -31.15 4.43 -21.00
CA GLU A 627 -31.22 3.32 -21.98
C GLU A 627 -31.87 2.06 -21.36
N TRP A 628 -31.45 1.75 -20.13
CA TRP A 628 -32.04 0.74 -19.24
C TRP A 628 -32.66 1.45 -18.06
N GLY A 629 -33.92 1.14 -17.74
CA GLY A 629 -34.59 1.67 -16.55
C GLY A 629 -34.52 3.19 -16.39
N TYR A 630 -35.04 3.66 -15.26
CA TYR A 630 -34.97 5.05 -14.85
C TYR A 630 -33.83 5.24 -13.84
N PRO A 631 -32.92 6.20 -14.04
CA PRO A 631 -31.83 6.45 -13.11
C PRO A 631 -32.34 6.82 -11.71
N ILE A 632 -31.61 6.37 -10.70
CA ILE A 632 -31.83 6.70 -9.29
C ILE A 632 -30.82 7.77 -8.86
N SER A 633 -31.29 8.83 -8.20
CA SER A 633 -30.40 9.76 -7.49
C SER A 633 -29.97 9.12 -6.17
N TYR A 634 -28.67 8.78 -6.05
CA TYR A 634 -28.12 8.23 -4.81
C TYR A 634 -28.17 9.25 -3.68
N ALA A 635 -27.93 10.53 -3.98
CA ALA A 635 -28.02 11.61 -3.00
C ALA A 635 -29.41 11.66 -2.37
N GLN A 636 -30.46 11.60 -3.20
CA GLN A 636 -31.84 11.57 -2.71
C GLN A 636 -32.19 10.25 -2.03
N GLU A 637 -31.76 9.11 -2.58
CA GLU A 637 -32.01 7.79 -1.99
C GLU A 637 -31.38 7.68 -0.58
N TRP A 638 -30.16 8.20 -0.43
CA TRP A 638 -29.44 8.25 0.83
C TRP A 638 -30.12 9.19 1.82
N ALA A 639 -30.50 10.39 1.39
CA ALA A 639 -31.15 11.40 2.25
C ALA A 639 -32.50 10.92 2.79
N THR A 640 -33.23 10.11 2.00
CA THR A 640 -34.52 9.54 2.39
C THR A 640 -34.41 8.21 3.16
N GLY A 641 -33.19 7.68 3.31
CA GLY A 641 -32.90 6.46 4.07
C GLY A 641 -33.22 5.15 3.34
N TYR A 642 -33.55 5.18 2.04
CA TYR A 642 -33.95 3.98 1.31
C TYR A 642 -32.77 3.09 0.95
N ALA A 643 -31.59 3.65 0.65
CA ALA A 643 -30.39 2.88 0.35
C ALA A 643 -30.03 1.96 1.53
N GLN A 644 -30.04 2.51 2.75
CA GLN A 644 -29.77 1.79 3.99
C GLN A 644 -30.80 0.68 4.21
N LYS A 645 -32.10 0.97 4.05
CA LYS A 645 -33.18 -0.03 4.19
C LYS A 645 -33.02 -1.20 3.22
N ARG A 646 -32.66 -0.93 1.95
CA ARG A 646 -32.43 -2.00 0.96
C ARG A 646 -31.23 -2.87 1.31
N ILE A 647 -30.14 -2.25 1.75
CA ILE A 647 -28.92 -2.95 2.17
C ILE A 647 -29.20 -3.83 3.40
N ASP A 648 -29.89 -3.29 4.41
CA ASP A 648 -30.27 -4.03 5.62
C ASP A 648 -31.19 -5.21 5.29
N SER A 649 -32.23 -4.96 4.50
CA SER A 649 -33.17 -6.02 4.09
C SER A 649 -32.47 -7.15 3.35
N LEU A 650 -31.48 -6.85 2.50
CA LEU A 650 -30.72 -7.87 1.78
C LEU A 650 -29.80 -8.66 2.73
N CYS A 651 -29.16 -8.00 3.69
CA CYS A 651 -28.35 -8.65 4.72
C CYS A 651 -29.17 -9.57 5.64
N ASP A 652 -30.43 -9.22 5.92
CA ASP A 652 -31.34 -10.05 6.71
C ASP A 652 -31.88 -11.24 5.88
N LEU A 653 -32.03 -11.02 4.57
CA LEU A 653 -32.54 -12.03 3.65
C LEU A 653 -31.51 -13.12 3.35
N LEU A 654 -30.23 -12.79 3.21
CA LEU A 654 -29.19 -13.72 2.78
C LEU A 654 -27.89 -13.53 3.58
N PRO A 655 -27.09 -14.59 3.77
CA PRO A 655 -25.84 -14.52 4.54
C PRO A 655 -24.70 -13.83 3.76
N ILE A 656 -24.95 -12.65 3.20
CA ILE A 656 -23.97 -11.90 2.38
C ILE A 656 -22.75 -11.50 3.21
N ARG A 657 -22.92 -11.28 4.52
CA ARG A 657 -21.81 -11.01 5.44
C ARG A 657 -20.81 -12.17 5.51
N GLU A 658 -21.27 -13.42 5.36
CA GLU A 658 -20.37 -14.58 5.30
C GLU A 658 -19.59 -14.63 3.99
N ALA A 659 -20.20 -14.15 2.89
CA ALA A 659 -19.50 -14.03 1.61
C ALA A 659 -18.49 -12.86 1.60
N GLY A 660 -18.75 -11.82 2.41
CA GLY A 660 -17.86 -10.68 2.62
C GLY A 660 -17.76 -9.71 1.43
N THR A 661 -18.59 -9.88 0.40
CA THR A 661 -18.54 -9.07 -0.82
C THR A 661 -19.90 -8.99 -1.52
N ILE A 662 -20.14 -7.95 -2.34
CA ILE A 662 -21.29 -7.79 -3.24
C ILE A 662 -20.81 -7.16 -4.57
N HIS A 663 -21.47 -7.48 -5.69
CA HIS A 663 -21.18 -6.83 -6.97
C HIS A 663 -22.30 -5.87 -7.38
N ILE A 664 -21.95 -4.61 -7.63
CA ILE A 664 -22.88 -3.57 -8.08
C ILE A 664 -22.63 -3.27 -9.56
N ASP A 665 -23.61 -3.60 -10.38
CA ASP A 665 -23.65 -3.28 -11.79
C ASP A 665 -24.04 -1.81 -12.01
N ALA A 666 -23.54 -1.22 -13.10
CA ALA A 666 -23.89 0.14 -13.51
C ALA A 666 -23.82 1.20 -12.39
N PHE A 667 -22.82 1.15 -11.49
CA PHE A 667 -22.70 2.08 -10.36
C PHE A 667 -22.21 3.49 -10.79
N HIS A 668 -22.90 4.07 -11.76
CA HIS A 668 -22.59 5.32 -12.44
C HIS A 668 -22.97 6.52 -11.57
N THR A 669 -22.11 7.55 -11.54
CA THR A 669 -22.38 8.82 -10.86
C THR A 669 -23.32 9.72 -11.67
N TRP A 670 -23.38 9.56 -13.00
CA TRP A 670 -24.35 10.24 -13.87
C TRP A 670 -24.91 9.29 -14.95
N PRO A 671 -26.14 9.53 -15.45
CA PRO A 671 -26.81 8.60 -16.35
C PRO A 671 -26.34 8.67 -17.80
N PRO A 672 -26.29 7.53 -18.51
CA PRO A 672 -26.36 7.52 -19.97
C PRO A 672 -27.79 7.87 -20.42
N ILE A 673 -27.95 8.98 -21.15
CA ILE A 673 -29.27 9.51 -21.53
C ILE A 673 -29.54 9.28 -23.02
N PRO A 674 -30.57 8.52 -23.42
CA PRO A 674 -30.91 8.33 -24.82
C PRO A 674 -31.46 9.62 -25.44
N TYR A 675 -31.05 9.93 -26.67
CA TYR A 675 -31.56 11.05 -27.46
C TYR A 675 -31.71 10.69 -28.95
N ILE A 676 -32.51 11.46 -29.68
CA ILE A 676 -32.66 11.31 -31.13
C ILE A 676 -31.66 12.23 -31.81
N LYS A 677 -30.81 11.67 -32.66
CA LYS A 677 -29.85 12.39 -33.51
C LYS A 677 -30.59 13.15 -34.62
N PRO A 678 -29.96 14.16 -35.26
CA PRO A 678 -30.58 14.90 -36.35
C PRO A 678 -31.08 14.05 -37.53
N ASP A 679 -30.49 12.87 -37.74
CA ASP A 679 -30.87 11.91 -38.80
C ASP A 679 -32.04 10.98 -38.40
N GLY A 680 -32.63 11.17 -37.22
CA GLY A 680 -33.72 10.34 -36.69
C GLY A 680 -33.26 9.03 -36.04
N SER A 681 -31.97 8.70 -36.09
CA SER A 681 -31.40 7.55 -35.38
C SER A 681 -31.19 7.87 -33.89
N TRP A 682 -30.98 6.85 -33.07
CA TRP A 682 -30.77 7.03 -31.64
C TRP A 682 -29.28 7.21 -31.30
N GLY A 683 -29.00 8.04 -30.31
CA GLY A 683 -27.72 8.17 -29.64
C GLY A 683 -27.87 8.05 -28.12
N VAL A 684 -26.73 7.91 -27.44
CA VAL A 684 -26.64 7.95 -25.97
C VAL A 684 -25.70 9.08 -25.61
N ASP A 685 -26.19 10.00 -24.80
CA ASP A 685 -25.44 11.09 -24.21
C ASP A 685 -24.74 10.59 -22.94
N LEU A 686 -23.42 10.66 -22.93
CA LEU A 686 -22.56 10.21 -21.84
C LEU A 686 -21.94 11.38 -21.07
N ASP A 687 -22.34 12.61 -21.40
CA ASP A 687 -21.79 13.83 -20.80
C ASP A 687 -22.06 13.85 -19.29
N ARG A 688 -21.08 14.36 -18.55
CA ARG A 688 -21.19 14.54 -17.10
C ARG A 688 -22.26 15.59 -16.76
N LYS A 689 -23.43 15.11 -16.32
CA LYS A 689 -24.61 15.92 -15.98
C LYS A 689 -25.22 15.47 -14.65
N PRO A 690 -25.93 16.34 -13.91
CA PRO A 690 -26.65 15.92 -12.71
C PRO A 690 -27.63 14.78 -13.02
N THR A 691 -27.68 13.76 -12.15
CA THR A 691 -28.55 12.60 -12.33
C THR A 691 -30.02 12.99 -12.41
N SER A 692 -30.47 13.91 -11.56
CA SER A 692 -31.83 14.44 -11.57
C SER A 692 -31.81 15.97 -11.68
N PRO A 693 -31.90 16.55 -12.90
CA PRO A 693 -31.94 18.01 -13.08
C PRO A 693 -33.07 18.75 -12.36
N TYR A 694 -34.11 18.04 -11.90
CA TYR A 694 -35.17 18.58 -11.05
C TYR A 694 -34.72 18.87 -9.61
N LEU A 695 -33.76 18.09 -9.11
CA LEU A 695 -33.21 18.23 -7.77
C LEU A 695 -32.01 19.20 -7.79
N SER A 696 -31.69 19.76 -6.63
CA SER A 696 -30.52 20.63 -6.46
C SER A 696 -29.20 19.89 -6.25
N PHE A 697 -29.19 18.56 -6.37
CA PHE A 697 -27.97 17.75 -6.21
C PHE A 697 -27.08 17.84 -7.44
N THR A 698 -25.79 18.00 -7.18
CA THR A 698 -24.71 18.00 -8.17
C THR A 698 -24.16 16.59 -8.36
N VAL A 699 -23.33 16.40 -9.40
CA VAL A 699 -22.57 15.14 -9.58
C VAL A 699 -21.66 14.85 -8.37
N GLN A 700 -21.19 15.88 -7.67
CA GLN A 700 -20.40 15.71 -6.46
C GLN A 700 -21.25 15.17 -5.30
N ASP A 701 -22.49 15.65 -5.13
CA ASP A 701 -23.40 15.12 -4.12
C ASP A 701 -23.73 13.64 -4.38
N GLU A 702 -23.89 13.26 -5.64
CA GLU A 702 -24.07 11.84 -6.04
C GLU A 702 -22.82 11.01 -5.69
N GLN A 703 -21.62 11.51 -5.97
CA GLN A 703 -20.36 10.85 -5.58
C GLN A 703 -20.26 10.67 -4.07
N GLU A 704 -20.56 11.70 -3.28
CA GLU A 704 -20.53 11.64 -1.81
C GLU A 704 -21.54 10.63 -1.28
N ALA A 705 -22.71 10.52 -1.91
CA ALA A 705 -23.68 9.49 -1.60
C ALA A 705 -23.15 8.08 -1.92
N GLN A 706 -22.46 7.90 -3.04
CA GLN A 706 -21.79 6.62 -3.35
C GLN A 706 -20.74 6.27 -2.30
N GLN A 707 -19.91 7.22 -1.86
CA GLN A 707 -18.93 7.00 -0.77
C GLN A 707 -19.62 6.58 0.54
N LYS A 708 -20.75 7.21 0.87
CA LYS A 708 -21.57 6.83 2.03
C LYS A 708 -22.17 5.42 1.88
N ILE A 709 -22.61 5.04 0.68
CA ILE A 709 -23.09 3.69 0.36
C ILE A 709 -21.97 2.65 0.52
N TYR A 710 -20.76 2.91 -0.02
CA TYR A 710 -19.58 2.07 0.20
C TYR A 710 -19.29 1.88 1.69
N ALA A 711 -19.22 2.98 2.44
CA ALA A 711 -18.98 2.93 3.88
C ALA A 711 -20.08 2.16 4.63
N TYR A 712 -21.33 2.24 4.17
CA TYR A 712 -22.44 1.51 4.78
C TYR A 712 -22.33 0.01 4.54
N TRP A 713 -22.03 -0.44 3.31
CA TRP A 713 -21.74 -1.84 3.02
C TRP A 713 -20.57 -2.36 3.87
N ALA A 714 -19.49 -1.59 3.94
CA ALA A 714 -18.33 -1.95 4.74
C ALA A 714 -18.65 -2.04 6.24
N SER A 715 -19.54 -1.20 6.77
CA SER A 715 -20.01 -1.29 8.16
C SER A 715 -20.74 -2.61 8.47
N LYS A 716 -21.23 -3.32 7.44
CA LYS A 716 -21.84 -4.65 7.54
C LYS A 716 -20.82 -5.78 7.31
N GLY A 717 -19.53 -5.46 7.13
CA GLY A 717 -18.47 -6.42 6.81
C GLY A 717 -18.50 -6.89 5.35
N ILE A 718 -19.06 -6.09 4.44
CA ILE A 718 -19.24 -6.44 3.03
C ILE A 718 -18.47 -5.45 2.17
N ASP A 719 -17.52 -5.95 1.39
CA ASP A 719 -16.79 -5.16 0.40
C ASP A 719 -17.59 -5.05 -0.91
N VAL A 720 -17.38 -4.00 -1.69
CA VAL A 720 -18.14 -3.75 -2.92
C VAL A 720 -17.21 -3.84 -4.12
N THR A 721 -17.57 -4.67 -5.09
CA THR A 721 -17.02 -4.64 -6.43
C THR A 721 -17.99 -3.99 -7.39
N SER A 722 -17.50 -3.45 -8.51
CA SER A 722 -18.36 -2.87 -9.54
C SER A 722 -17.91 -3.22 -10.95
N GLU A 723 -18.77 -2.92 -11.91
CA GLU A 723 -18.54 -3.26 -13.31
C GLU A 723 -17.31 -2.55 -13.90
N GLY A 724 -17.13 -1.24 -13.66
CA GLY A 724 -16.04 -0.46 -14.26
C GLY A 724 -15.26 0.37 -13.24
N VAL A 725 -14.06 0.80 -13.61
CA VAL A 725 -13.23 1.67 -12.75
C VAL A 725 -13.78 3.09 -12.72
N ASP A 726 -13.82 3.79 -13.86
CA ASP A 726 -14.16 5.21 -13.97
C ASP A 726 -15.25 5.52 -15.04
N PHE A 727 -15.80 4.50 -15.70
CA PHE A 727 -16.83 4.69 -16.72
C PHE A 727 -18.12 5.28 -16.10
N LEU A 728 -18.49 6.49 -16.55
CA LEU A 728 -19.58 7.30 -16.00
C LEU A 728 -19.50 7.50 -14.48
N ARG A 729 -18.28 7.52 -13.94
CA ARG A 729 -18.01 7.75 -12.52
C ARG A 729 -17.11 8.96 -12.34
N SER A 730 -17.33 9.71 -11.27
CA SER A 730 -16.50 10.89 -10.97
C SER A 730 -15.16 10.55 -10.34
N ASP A 731 -15.01 9.33 -9.80
CA ASP A 731 -13.80 8.78 -9.19
C ASP A 731 -13.75 7.26 -9.46
N ALA A 732 -12.57 6.66 -9.34
CA ALA A 732 -12.35 5.23 -9.33
C ALA A 732 -12.71 4.56 -7.99
N PHE A 733 -12.88 5.36 -6.93
CA PHE A 733 -13.18 4.93 -5.55
C PHE A 733 -12.15 3.91 -5.04
N ALA A 734 -10.87 4.14 -5.34
CA ALA A 734 -9.80 3.18 -5.07
C ALA A 734 -9.54 2.95 -3.57
N GLU A 735 -10.02 3.84 -2.69
CA GLU A 735 -9.95 3.68 -1.23
C GLU A 735 -11.09 2.79 -0.69
N GLU A 736 -12.22 2.72 -1.40
CA GLU A 736 -13.43 2.00 -1.03
C GLU A 736 -13.62 0.68 -1.77
N GLN A 737 -13.20 0.61 -3.04
CA GLN A 737 -13.41 -0.53 -3.94
C GLN A 737 -12.06 -1.17 -4.27
N SER A 738 -11.98 -2.49 -4.15
CA SER A 738 -10.74 -3.26 -4.35
C SER A 738 -10.69 -4.04 -5.65
N MET A 739 -11.83 -4.17 -6.34
CA MET A 739 -11.91 -4.89 -7.61
C MET A 739 -12.97 -4.29 -8.52
N ALA A 740 -12.63 -4.13 -9.80
CA ALA A 740 -13.55 -3.76 -10.88
C ALA A 740 -13.54 -4.84 -11.96
N TRP A 741 -14.68 -5.06 -12.60
CA TRP A 741 -14.78 -6.07 -13.65
C TRP A 741 -13.94 -5.70 -14.86
N TRP A 742 -14.20 -4.53 -15.47
CA TRP A 742 -13.49 -4.03 -16.64
C TRP A 742 -12.31 -3.15 -16.24
N PHE A 743 -11.11 -3.59 -16.62
CA PHE A 743 -9.84 -2.94 -16.25
C PHE A 743 -9.01 -2.58 -17.49
N ASN A 744 -9.68 -2.14 -18.55
CA ASN A 744 -9.14 -1.99 -19.91
C ASN A 744 -8.25 -0.73 -20.13
N ASN A 745 -7.48 -0.30 -19.13
CA ASN A 745 -6.66 0.91 -19.26
C ASN A 745 -5.28 0.73 -18.63
N ARG A 746 -4.23 0.98 -19.43
CA ARG A 746 -2.82 0.98 -19.02
C ARG A 746 -2.59 1.79 -17.74
N SER A 747 -3.21 2.96 -17.64
CA SER A 747 -3.00 3.88 -16.53
C SER A 747 -3.41 3.28 -15.18
N TYR A 748 -4.35 2.34 -15.15
CA TYR A 748 -4.78 1.69 -13.92
C TYR A 748 -3.68 0.80 -13.34
N TYR A 749 -2.98 0.03 -14.18
CA TYR A 749 -1.85 -0.81 -13.76
C TYR A 749 -0.65 -0.01 -13.27
N LEU A 750 -0.47 1.20 -13.81
CA LEU A 750 0.55 2.14 -13.38
C LEU A 750 0.21 2.78 -12.03
N LYS A 751 -1.07 3.05 -11.80
CA LYS A 751 -1.56 3.78 -10.62
C LYS A 751 -1.67 2.89 -9.37
N TRP A 752 -2.08 1.64 -9.53
CA TRP A 752 -2.38 0.77 -8.39
C TRP A 752 -1.63 -0.57 -8.44
N PRO A 753 -1.06 -1.02 -7.31
CA PRO A 753 -0.64 -2.41 -7.19
C PRO A 753 -1.88 -3.31 -7.15
N ALA A 754 -1.76 -4.53 -7.67
CA ALA A 754 -2.88 -5.47 -7.72
C ALA A 754 -3.45 -5.77 -6.33
N SER A 755 -2.61 -5.80 -5.30
CA SER A 755 -3.01 -5.99 -3.89
C SER A 755 -3.98 -4.92 -3.38
N THR A 756 -3.96 -3.72 -3.96
CA THR A 756 -4.88 -2.62 -3.64
C THR A 756 -6.07 -2.59 -4.59
N TYR A 757 -5.86 -2.61 -5.90
CA TYR A 757 -6.94 -2.54 -6.88
C TYR A 757 -6.60 -3.43 -8.06
N THR A 758 -7.41 -4.46 -8.26
CA THR A 758 -7.25 -5.40 -9.37
C THR A 758 -8.44 -5.41 -10.31
N GLY A 759 -8.19 -5.84 -11.53
CA GLY A 759 -9.18 -6.03 -12.57
C GLY A 759 -9.63 -7.47 -12.71
N GLY A 760 -10.87 -7.67 -13.16
CA GLY A 760 -11.36 -8.94 -13.67
C GLY A 760 -10.84 -9.18 -15.08
N ARG A 761 -11.38 -8.46 -16.06
CA ARG A 761 -11.08 -8.62 -17.48
C ARG A 761 -10.45 -7.38 -18.09
N ASP A 762 -9.39 -7.60 -18.86
CA ASP A 762 -8.78 -6.63 -19.75
C ASP A 762 -8.53 -7.25 -21.12
N ASN A 763 -9.26 -6.78 -22.14
CA ASN A 763 -9.16 -7.28 -23.51
C ASN A 763 -8.07 -6.57 -24.34
N SER A 764 -7.37 -5.59 -23.75
CA SER A 764 -6.26 -4.91 -24.40
C SER A 764 -4.97 -5.73 -24.34
N GLU A 765 -3.96 -5.29 -25.07
CA GLU A 765 -2.61 -5.85 -24.96
C GLU A 765 -2.01 -5.71 -23.54
N TRP A 766 -2.48 -4.73 -22.76
CA TRP A 766 -2.04 -4.53 -21.38
C TRP A 766 -2.52 -5.66 -20.48
N GLY A 767 -3.73 -6.16 -20.69
CA GLY A 767 -4.23 -7.35 -20.01
C GLY A 767 -3.38 -8.60 -20.27
N ARG A 768 -2.76 -8.71 -21.45
CA ARG A 768 -1.80 -9.79 -21.73
C ARG A 768 -0.51 -9.62 -20.92
N LEU A 769 0.01 -8.41 -20.83
CA LEU A 769 1.27 -8.10 -20.15
C LEU A 769 1.16 -8.13 -18.61
N PHE A 770 0.05 -7.64 -18.06
CA PHE A 770 -0.23 -7.60 -16.63
C PHE A 770 -1.00 -8.81 -16.11
N GLY A 771 -1.47 -9.67 -17.03
CA GLY A 771 -2.39 -10.75 -16.75
C GLY A 771 -3.84 -10.26 -16.69
N THR A 772 -4.76 -11.12 -17.09
CA THR A 772 -6.21 -10.90 -16.99
C THR A 772 -6.88 -12.13 -16.37
N SER A 773 -7.81 -11.91 -15.44
CA SER A 773 -8.69 -12.99 -14.97
C SER A 773 -9.70 -13.33 -16.06
N MET A 774 -10.18 -14.57 -16.05
CA MET A 774 -11.21 -15.02 -16.98
C MET A 774 -12.58 -14.45 -16.63
N HIS A 775 -13.44 -14.30 -17.65
CA HIS A 775 -14.83 -13.89 -17.46
C HIS A 775 -15.70 -15.04 -16.94
N GLY A 776 -15.54 -16.22 -17.55
CA GLY A 776 -16.28 -17.45 -17.26
C GLY A 776 -17.77 -17.41 -17.62
N GLU A 777 -18.44 -16.26 -17.51
CA GLU A 777 -19.89 -16.11 -17.65
C GLU A 777 -20.43 -16.63 -18.98
N GLU A 778 -19.87 -16.18 -20.11
CA GLU A 778 -20.32 -16.59 -21.45
C GLU A 778 -20.08 -18.08 -21.71
N ILE A 779 -18.97 -18.64 -21.22
CA ILE A 779 -18.66 -20.06 -21.35
C ILE A 779 -19.72 -20.88 -20.61
N LEU A 780 -19.99 -20.50 -19.36
CA LEU A 780 -20.95 -21.20 -18.50
C LEU A 780 -22.38 -21.06 -19.03
N LYS A 781 -22.73 -19.89 -19.59
CA LYS A 781 -24.04 -19.63 -20.17
C LYS A 781 -24.28 -20.42 -21.47
N ASN A 782 -23.29 -20.47 -22.36
CA ASN A 782 -23.43 -21.06 -23.69
C ASN A 782 -23.14 -22.56 -23.75
N ASP A 783 -22.25 -23.08 -22.88
CA ASP A 783 -21.89 -24.50 -22.83
C ASP A 783 -21.69 -24.99 -21.38
N PRO A 784 -22.76 -25.03 -20.55
CA PRO A 784 -22.68 -25.45 -19.14
C PRO A 784 -22.30 -26.93 -18.95
N ILE A 785 -22.32 -27.73 -20.03
CA ILE A 785 -21.98 -29.16 -19.96
C ILE A 785 -20.50 -29.34 -20.32
N GLY A 786 -20.09 -28.89 -21.49
CA GLY A 786 -18.76 -29.11 -22.06
C GLY A 786 -17.70 -28.13 -21.58
N LEU A 787 -18.10 -26.92 -21.15
CA LEU A 787 -17.20 -25.85 -20.71
C LEU A 787 -16.08 -25.57 -21.73
N ARG A 788 -16.40 -25.61 -23.03
CA ARG A 788 -15.44 -25.38 -24.11
C ARG A 788 -14.75 -24.02 -23.95
N GLY A 789 -13.43 -24.03 -24.04
CA GLY A 789 -12.60 -22.83 -23.86
C GLY A 789 -12.29 -22.46 -22.39
N PHE A 790 -12.85 -23.16 -21.40
CA PHE A 790 -12.58 -22.87 -19.99
C PHE A 790 -11.11 -23.10 -19.63
N LYS A 791 -10.56 -24.26 -20.00
CA LYS A 791 -9.15 -24.61 -19.74
C LYS A 791 -8.20 -23.60 -20.38
N GLU A 792 -8.49 -23.19 -21.62
CA GLU A 792 -7.74 -22.15 -22.31
C GLU A 792 -7.74 -20.84 -21.53
N GLN A 793 -8.93 -20.25 -21.28
CA GLN A 793 -9.02 -18.95 -20.60
C GLN A 793 -8.45 -18.98 -19.18
N PHE A 794 -8.63 -20.09 -18.46
CA PHE A 794 -8.05 -20.25 -17.13
C PHE A 794 -6.52 -20.30 -17.21
N SER A 795 -5.96 -21.13 -18.09
CA SER A 795 -4.51 -21.39 -18.11
C SER A 795 -3.72 -20.25 -18.74
N THR A 796 -4.21 -19.67 -19.84
CA THR A 796 -3.51 -18.59 -20.57
C THR A 796 -3.88 -17.20 -20.05
N GLY A 797 -4.89 -17.08 -19.18
CA GLY A 797 -5.31 -15.83 -18.56
C GLY A 797 -5.13 -15.88 -17.05
N THR A 798 -6.05 -16.55 -16.36
CA THR A 798 -6.18 -16.49 -14.89
C THR A 798 -4.96 -17.03 -14.14
N ALA A 799 -4.37 -18.15 -14.58
CA ALA A 799 -3.18 -18.70 -13.94
C ALA A 799 -1.97 -17.77 -14.06
N ILE A 800 -1.81 -17.11 -15.21
CA ILE A 800 -0.77 -16.09 -15.44
C ILE A 800 -1.05 -14.84 -14.62
N TRP A 801 -2.30 -14.36 -14.61
CA TRP A 801 -2.75 -13.23 -13.79
C TRP A 801 -2.49 -13.45 -12.31
N TYR A 802 -2.80 -14.66 -11.79
CA TYR A 802 -2.54 -15.02 -10.40
C TYR A 802 -1.04 -14.97 -10.08
N PHE A 803 -0.21 -15.52 -10.96
CA PHE A 803 1.24 -15.50 -10.78
C PHE A 803 1.81 -14.07 -10.79
N LEU A 804 1.45 -13.27 -11.80
CA LEU A 804 1.96 -11.90 -11.97
C LEU A 804 1.51 -10.96 -10.85
N ASN A 805 0.28 -11.09 -10.37
CA ASN A 805 -0.27 -10.18 -9.37
C ASN A 805 0.21 -10.41 -7.94
N GLN A 806 1.05 -11.43 -7.70
CA GLN A 806 1.79 -11.57 -6.45
C GLN A 806 3.14 -10.85 -6.47
N LEU A 807 3.57 -10.35 -7.63
CA LEU A 807 4.88 -9.76 -7.81
C LEU A 807 4.79 -8.24 -7.86
N ASN A 808 5.75 -7.58 -7.21
CA ASN A 808 5.90 -6.13 -7.36
C ASN A 808 6.30 -5.78 -8.80
N ARG A 809 5.55 -4.90 -9.44
CA ARG A 809 5.88 -4.38 -10.78
C ARG A 809 6.99 -3.34 -10.63
N LYS A 810 8.07 -3.43 -11.42
CA LYS A 810 9.25 -2.56 -11.32
C LYS A 810 9.26 -1.47 -12.38
N PHE A 811 9.20 -1.87 -13.64
CA PHE A 811 9.10 -0.95 -14.77
C PHE A 811 8.51 -1.66 -15.99
N LEU A 812 7.97 -0.88 -16.92
CA LEU A 812 7.60 -1.36 -18.25
C LEU A 812 8.49 -0.70 -19.29
N VAL A 813 8.73 -1.38 -20.41
CA VAL A 813 9.41 -0.85 -21.60
C VAL A 813 8.43 -0.94 -22.76
N GLU A 814 8.20 0.14 -23.50
CA GLU A 814 7.23 0.21 -24.61
C GLU A 814 7.83 0.94 -25.80
N SER A 815 8.20 0.21 -26.84
CA SER A 815 8.63 0.73 -28.14
C SER A 815 7.66 0.34 -29.24
N SER A 816 7.87 0.88 -30.44
CA SER A 816 7.11 0.49 -31.64
C SER A 816 7.23 -1.00 -32.01
N GLN A 817 8.26 -1.69 -31.53
CA GLN A 817 8.51 -3.12 -31.83
C GLN A 817 8.27 -4.06 -30.65
N LYS A 818 8.15 -3.52 -29.44
CA LYS A 818 8.28 -4.33 -28.21
C LYS A 818 7.58 -3.69 -27.03
N LYS A 819 6.82 -4.48 -26.27
CA LYS A 819 6.28 -4.09 -24.96
C LYS A 819 6.70 -5.11 -23.92
N GLU A 820 7.22 -4.67 -22.79
CA GLU A 820 7.61 -5.51 -21.66
C GLU A 820 7.15 -4.91 -20.35
N VAL A 821 6.82 -5.78 -19.41
CA VAL A 821 6.65 -5.43 -18.00
C VAL A 821 7.61 -6.30 -17.19
N HIS A 822 8.43 -5.64 -16.40
CA HIS A 822 9.44 -6.24 -15.53
C HIS A 822 8.94 -6.20 -14.09
N TYR A 823 8.98 -7.34 -13.43
CA TYR A 823 8.49 -7.55 -12.07
C TYR A 823 9.65 -7.90 -11.13
N ALA A 824 9.34 -8.08 -9.84
CA ALA A 824 10.21 -8.73 -8.87
C ALA A 824 10.64 -10.13 -9.35
N GLU A 825 11.69 -10.66 -8.72
CA GLU A 825 12.21 -12.00 -9.01
C GLU A 825 12.65 -12.23 -10.47
N ASN A 826 13.01 -11.14 -11.17
CA ASN A 826 13.45 -11.15 -12.57
C ASN A 826 12.39 -11.78 -13.50
N VAL A 827 11.11 -11.57 -13.19
CA VAL A 827 10.00 -11.95 -14.07
C VAL A 827 9.79 -10.87 -15.14
N VAL A 828 9.68 -11.30 -16.39
CA VAL A 828 9.43 -10.44 -17.55
C VAL A 828 8.26 -11.00 -18.36
N SER A 829 7.23 -10.17 -18.52
CA SER A 829 6.09 -10.42 -19.41
C SER A 829 6.25 -9.54 -20.63
N SER A 830 6.24 -10.10 -21.84
CA SER A 830 6.56 -9.37 -23.06
C SER A 830 5.65 -9.68 -24.24
N LEU A 831 5.51 -8.68 -25.12
CA LEU A 831 4.91 -8.74 -26.43
C LEU A 831 5.94 -8.29 -27.47
N HIS A 832 6.28 -9.18 -28.39
CA HIS A 832 7.16 -8.91 -29.53
C HIS A 832 6.46 -9.34 -30.80
N ASN A 833 6.24 -8.43 -31.76
CA ASN A 833 5.48 -8.72 -32.99
C ASN A 833 4.16 -9.48 -32.73
N ASN A 834 3.40 -9.06 -31.70
CA ASN A 834 2.19 -9.70 -31.17
C ASN A 834 2.34 -11.07 -30.49
N GLY A 835 3.52 -11.71 -30.51
CA GLY A 835 3.81 -12.93 -29.76
C GLY A 835 4.01 -12.63 -28.28
N PHE A 836 3.32 -13.39 -27.41
CA PHE A 836 3.39 -13.24 -25.96
C PHE A 836 4.42 -14.19 -25.35
N ARG A 837 5.20 -13.68 -24.41
CA ARG A 837 6.19 -14.47 -23.68
C ARG A 837 6.26 -14.06 -22.22
N LEU A 838 6.30 -15.04 -21.33
CA LEU A 838 6.54 -14.86 -19.89
C LEU A 838 7.78 -15.64 -19.48
N THR A 839 8.71 -14.98 -18.81
CA THR A 839 9.94 -15.60 -18.30
C THR A 839 10.22 -15.23 -16.86
N GLN A 840 10.94 -16.08 -16.14
CA GLN A 840 11.49 -15.81 -14.79
C GLN A 840 12.98 -16.15 -14.79
N ALA A 841 13.84 -15.15 -14.54
CA ALA A 841 15.29 -15.31 -14.62
C ALA A 841 15.76 -15.95 -15.95
N GLY A 842 15.08 -15.62 -17.06
CA GLY A 842 15.34 -16.17 -18.39
C GLY A 842 14.74 -17.55 -18.68
N VAL A 843 14.13 -18.23 -17.70
CA VAL A 843 13.39 -19.48 -17.90
C VAL A 843 12.00 -19.19 -18.45
N LEU A 844 11.61 -19.88 -19.53
CA LEU A 844 10.30 -19.72 -20.16
C LEU A 844 9.19 -20.33 -19.30
N LEU A 845 8.18 -19.53 -18.94
CA LEU A 845 6.98 -19.97 -18.21
C LEU A 845 5.75 -20.00 -19.10
N ALA A 846 5.64 -19.10 -20.06
CA ALA A 846 4.57 -19.14 -21.06
C ALA A 846 5.04 -18.55 -22.39
N GLU A 847 4.51 -19.10 -23.47
CA GLU A 847 4.69 -18.61 -24.83
C GLU A 847 3.38 -18.81 -25.59
N ASP A 848 2.75 -17.69 -25.94
CA ASP A 848 1.41 -17.62 -26.49
C ASP A 848 0.40 -18.46 -25.70
N LYS A 849 -0.03 -19.60 -26.26
CA LYS A 849 -1.03 -20.50 -25.65
C LYS A 849 -0.44 -21.75 -25.01
N ASN A 850 0.87 -21.75 -24.74
CA ASN A 850 1.58 -22.81 -24.05
C ASN A 850 2.08 -22.30 -22.70
N VAL A 851 1.77 -23.00 -21.62
CA VAL A 851 2.05 -22.57 -20.24
C VAL A 851 2.73 -23.70 -19.47
N LEU A 852 3.74 -23.36 -18.68
CA LEU A 852 4.30 -24.14 -17.59
C LEU A 852 4.65 -23.18 -16.45
N ILE A 853 3.74 -23.02 -15.49
CA ILE A 853 3.82 -21.98 -14.46
C ILE A 853 3.63 -22.56 -13.04
N PRO A 854 4.26 -21.97 -12.01
CA PRO A 854 3.96 -22.30 -10.61
C PRO A 854 2.47 -22.18 -10.25
N ALA A 855 1.91 -23.24 -9.69
CA ALA A 855 0.53 -23.28 -9.17
C ALA A 855 0.53 -23.00 -7.65
N GLY A 856 0.95 -21.79 -7.28
CA GLY A 856 1.25 -21.41 -5.89
C GLY A 856 0.09 -21.55 -4.91
N TRP A 857 -1.17 -21.46 -5.38
CA TRP A 857 -2.36 -21.65 -4.55
C TRP A 857 -2.55 -23.10 -4.07
N ILE A 858 -1.88 -24.06 -4.71
CA ILE A 858 -1.90 -25.47 -4.29
C ILE A 858 -0.80 -25.71 -3.25
N ASN A 859 0.45 -25.41 -3.60
CA ASN A 859 1.65 -25.42 -2.75
C ASN A 859 2.90 -25.04 -3.57
N SER A 860 4.05 -24.92 -2.89
CA SER A 860 5.37 -24.58 -3.47
C SER A 860 6.06 -25.72 -4.25
N SER A 861 5.35 -26.81 -4.54
CA SER A 861 5.84 -27.99 -5.26
C SER A 861 4.97 -28.37 -6.47
N SER A 862 4.01 -27.51 -6.84
CA SER A 862 3.06 -27.78 -7.91
C SER A 862 3.27 -26.84 -9.11
N LEU A 863 3.30 -27.41 -10.31
CA LEU A 863 3.28 -26.67 -11.58
C LEU A 863 1.99 -26.98 -12.35
N LEU A 864 1.53 -26.02 -13.13
CA LEU A 864 0.44 -26.18 -14.08
C LEU A 864 1.01 -26.12 -15.51
N ALA A 865 0.67 -27.11 -16.34
CA ALA A 865 1.06 -27.14 -17.74
C ALA A 865 -0.17 -27.16 -18.66
N TYR A 866 -0.17 -26.35 -19.70
CA TYR A 866 -1.27 -26.28 -20.67
C TYR A 866 -0.75 -26.04 -22.09
N SER A 867 -1.47 -26.56 -23.09
CA SER A 867 -1.30 -26.20 -24.50
C SER A 867 -2.63 -26.17 -25.22
N ALA A 868 -2.92 -25.07 -25.92
CA ALA A 868 -4.11 -24.97 -26.74
C ALA A 868 -4.05 -25.88 -27.98
N ASP A 869 -2.91 -25.92 -28.67
CA ASP A 869 -2.76 -26.63 -29.95
C ASP A 869 -2.09 -28.01 -29.80
N GLY A 870 -1.47 -28.27 -28.65
CA GLY A 870 -0.68 -29.47 -28.39
C GLY A 870 0.75 -29.35 -28.94
N TYR A 871 1.63 -30.23 -28.45
CA TYR A 871 3.00 -30.40 -28.93
C TYR A 871 3.55 -31.76 -28.52
N GLU A 872 4.59 -32.22 -29.22
CA GLU A 872 5.30 -33.45 -28.87
C GLU A 872 6.73 -33.14 -28.42
N HIS A 873 7.18 -33.86 -27.38
CA HIS A 873 8.57 -33.88 -26.92
C HIS A 873 9.19 -32.50 -26.60
N ARG A 874 8.36 -31.51 -26.23
CA ARG A 874 8.85 -30.18 -25.86
C ARG A 874 9.58 -30.26 -24.52
N THR A 875 10.80 -29.75 -24.49
CA THR A 875 11.59 -29.66 -23.27
C THR A 875 11.39 -28.30 -22.62
N TRP A 876 10.99 -28.31 -21.36
CA TRP A 876 10.87 -27.15 -20.50
C TRP A 876 11.95 -27.17 -19.43
N LYS A 877 12.64 -26.05 -19.24
CA LYS A 877 13.43 -25.84 -18.04
C LYS A 877 12.48 -25.57 -16.87
N LEU A 878 12.80 -26.12 -15.70
CA LEU A 878 12.02 -25.86 -14.50
C LEU A 878 12.21 -24.41 -14.05
N PRO A 879 11.16 -23.75 -13.53
CA PRO A 879 11.28 -22.42 -12.94
C PRO A 879 12.26 -22.40 -11.76
N PRO A 880 12.88 -21.25 -11.46
CA PRO A 880 13.74 -21.10 -10.29
C PRO A 880 13.12 -21.65 -9.00
N GLY A 881 13.90 -22.40 -8.25
CA GLY A 881 13.50 -23.10 -7.02
C GLY A 881 13.03 -24.52 -7.26
N TYR A 882 12.50 -24.88 -8.43
CA TYR A 882 11.99 -26.22 -8.71
C TYR A 882 13.09 -27.24 -9.07
N GLU A 883 14.34 -26.78 -9.26
CA GLU A 883 15.49 -27.63 -9.57
C GLU A 883 15.86 -28.56 -8.42
N ARG A 884 15.34 -28.33 -7.20
CA ARG A 884 15.55 -29.20 -6.03
C ARG A 884 14.83 -30.55 -6.15
N PHE A 885 13.74 -30.59 -6.91
CA PHE A 885 12.92 -31.80 -7.05
C PHE A 885 13.57 -32.79 -8.00
N ARG A 886 13.32 -34.08 -7.77
CA ARG A 886 13.90 -35.18 -8.56
C ARG A 886 12.84 -36.05 -9.18
N LYS A 887 11.67 -36.15 -8.56
CA LYS A 887 10.53 -36.92 -9.05
C LYS A 887 9.37 -35.99 -9.36
N LEU A 888 8.54 -36.41 -10.31
CA LEU A 888 7.31 -35.72 -10.63
C LEU A 888 6.20 -36.70 -10.99
N VAL A 889 4.96 -36.31 -10.68
CA VAL A 889 3.75 -37.03 -11.06
C VAL A 889 2.86 -36.10 -11.87
N LEU A 890 2.48 -36.57 -13.06
CA LEU A 890 1.59 -35.86 -13.98
C LEU A 890 0.14 -36.31 -13.73
N TYR A 891 -0.76 -35.34 -13.58
CA TYR A 891 -2.19 -35.55 -13.48
C TYR A 891 -2.92 -34.80 -14.59
N GLU A 892 -3.80 -35.48 -15.31
CA GLU A 892 -4.73 -34.84 -16.23
C GLU A 892 -5.82 -34.13 -15.44
N VAL A 893 -6.14 -32.90 -15.84
CA VAL A 893 -7.19 -32.09 -15.20
C VAL A 893 -8.44 -32.06 -16.08
N SER A 894 -9.58 -32.33 -15.47
CA SER A 894 -10.89 -32.30 -16.11
C SER A 894 -11.96 -31.79 -15.14
N ALA A 895 -13.17 -31.52 -15.65
CA ALA A 895 -14.32 -31.18 -14.82
C ALA A 895 -14.74 -32.30 -13.84
N ALA A 896 -14.26 -33.54 -14.03
CA ALA A 896 -14.47 -34.66 -13.11
C ALA A 896 -13.36 -34.78 -12.04
N GLY A 897 -12.36 -33.89 -12.06
CA GLY A 897 -11.21 -33.92 -11.16
C GLY A 897 -9.90 -34.30 -11.86
N THR A 898 -8.96 -34.78 -11.07
CA THR A 898 -7.60 -35.12 -11.51
C THR A 898 -7.40 -36.62 -11.68
N ARG A 899 -6.69 -37.02 -12.73
CA ARG A 899 -6.35 -38.44 -13.00
C ARG A 899 -4.85 -38.59 -13.21
N LYS A 900 -4.18 -39.43 -12.41
CA LYS A 900 -2.73 -39.71 -12.58
C LYS A 900 -2.48 -40.31 -13.97
N ILE A 901 -1.59 -39.69 -14.73
CA ILE A 901 -1.16 -40.16 -16.06
C ILE A 901 0.13 -40.97 -15.92
N LYS A 902 1.15 -40.38 -15.32
CA LYS A 902 2.51 -40.91 -15.33
C LYS A 902 3.32 -40.39 -14.15
N GLU A 903 4.27 -41.20 -13.72
CA GLU A 903 5.34 -40.79 -12.82
C GLU A 903 6.68 -40.85 -13.57
N THR A 904 7.52 -39.85 -13.40
CA THR A 904 8.81 -39.74 -14.09
C THR A 904 9.80 -38.91 -13.26
N THR A 905 11.03 -38.80 -13.73
CA THR A 905 12.10 -38.04 -13.07
C THR A 905 12.40 -36.75 -13.79
N VAL A 906 12.84 -35.74 -13.03
CA VAL A 906 13.43 -34.51 -13.58
C VAL A 906 14.83 -34.83 -14.11
N GLN A 907 15.14 -34.38 -15.33
CA GLN A 907 16.45 -34.58 -15.93
C GLN A 907 17.18 -33.23 -16.07
N LYS A 908 18.29 -33.06 -15.33
CA LYS A 908 19.13 -31.86 -15.39
C LYS A 908 18.33 -30.54 -15.24
N GLY A 909 17.40 -30.50 -14.29
CA GLY A 909 16.54 -29.33 -14.05
C GLY A 909 15.52 -29.03 -15.14
N SER A 910 15.23 -30.02 -16.01
CA SER A 910 14.26 -29.89 -17.10
C SER A 910 13.29 -31.07 -17.14
N ILE A 911 12.15 -30.87 -17.80
CA ILE A 911 11.11 -31.86 -18.05
C ILE A 911 10.77 -31.89 -19.53
N SER A 912 10.58 -33.08 -20.11
CA SER A 912 10.08 -33.24 -21.48
C SER A 912 8.62 -33.66 -21.43
N LEU A 913 7.74 -32.91 -22.09
CA LEU A 913 6.31 -33.12 -22.11
C LEU A 913 5.81 -33.27 -23.55
N SER A 914 4.78 -34.09 -23.73
CA SER A 914 3.91 -34.08 -24.90
C SER A 914 2.50 -33.78 -24.40
N LEU A 915 1.87 -32.73 -24.95
CA LEU A 915 0.51 -32.35 -24.62
C LEU A 915 -0.35 -32.49 -25.88
N VAL A 916 -1.52 -33.10 -25.75
CA VAL A 916 -2.52 -33.04 -26.82
C VAL A 916 -3.24 -31.68 -26.81
N LYS A 917 -3.98 -31.39 -27.87
CA LYS A 917 -4.79 -30.17 -27.99
C LYS A 917 -5.71 -29.98 -26.77
N ASP A 918 -5.74 -28.76 -26.22
CA ASP A 918 -6.56 -28.37 -25.04
C ASP A 918 -6.31 -29.24 -23.79
N GLN A 919 -5.08 -29.71 -23.61
CA GLN A 919 -4.71 -30.52 -22.45
C GLN A 919 -4.16 -29.64 -21.32
N LEU A 920 -4.73 -29.81 -20.13
CA LEU A 920 -4.31 -29.19 -18.88
C LEU A 920 -3.79 -30.28 -17.93
N LEU A 921 -2.56 -30.11 -17.45
CA LEU A 921 -1.92 -30.99 -16.48
C LEU A 921 -1.60 -30.26 -15.17
N LEU A 922 -1.81 -30.96 -14.07
CA LEU A 922 -1.18 -30.67 -12.78
C LEU A 922 0.07 -31.53 -12.64
N ILE A 923 1.19 -30.91 -12.33
CA ILE A 923 2.47 -31.56 -12.08
C ILE A 923 2.81 -31.40 -10.61
N LYS A 924 2.86 -32.50 -9.86
CA LYS A 924 3.33 -32.50 -8.46
C LYS A 924 4.77 -32.99 -8.39
N MET A 925 5.63 -32.22 -7.73
CA MET A 925 7.07 -32.44 -7.67
C MET A 925 7.49 -32.92 -6.27
N TYR A 926 8.48 -33.81 -6.20
CA TYR A 926 8.98 -34.42 -4.96
C TYR A 926 10.51 -34.51 -4.93
#